data_AF-A0A1S3BTN6-F1
#
_entry.id   AF-A0A1S3BTN6-F1
#
_cell.length_a   1.000
_cell.length_b   1.000
_cell.length_c   1.000
_cell.angle_alpha   90.00
_cell.angle_beta   90.00
_cell.angle_gamma   90.00
#
_symmetry.space_group_name_H-M   'P 1'
#
loop_
_entity.id
_entity.type
_entity.pdbx_description
1 polymer ?
#
loop_
_entity_poly.entity_id
_entity_poly.type
_entity_poly.pdbx_seq_one_letter_code
_entity_poly.pdbx_strand_id
1 'polypeptide(L)'
;MSPTCDNSYSAIVFCCLVGFNLLGMILSSSVDSRDLDYQQRPVLLPLYISPTNSTHRRVFDRDHRLRHLQNLVKPHSSNARMRLHDDLLTNGYYTTRLWIGTPPQEFALIVDTGSTVTYVPCSNCVECGNHQDPRFQPELSSTYQPVKCNVDCNCDENGVQCTYERRYAEMSTSSGVLAEDVMSFGKESELVPQRAVFGCETMETGDLYTQRADGIMGLGRGTLSVMDQLVGKGVVSNSFSLCYGGMDVGGGAMVLGGISSPPGMVFSHSDPSRSPYYNIELKEIHVAGKPLKLNPRTFDGKYGAILDSGTTYAYFPEKAYYAFKDAIMKKISFLKQINGPDPNFKDICFSGAGRDVTELPKVFPEVDMVFADGQKISLSPENYLFRHTKVSGAYCLGIFKNGNDQTTLLGGIIVRNTLVTYNRENSTIGFWKTNCSELWKNLHYLSPAPPPAPLPSHVLNTSKEVPPPGSPSVPFLSGEFQVGVITFNMMLHVNKSSVKLNITELAEFIANELEVSVSQVHVLNFTSGETDFFIRWAIFPADSAGYISNSTAMDIISRLKEHDLQLPEKFGSYQLVELNVEPPLKKTWMEQHFWSIMTIGLAVTLVVGLAAGSTWLIWRYRRRDMSSYEPVGVVGPEQELQPI
;
A
#
# COMPACT_ATOMS: atom_id res chain seq x y z
N MET A 1 -20.82 -3.59 67.28
CA MET A 1 -20.17 -4.58 68.16
C MET A 1 -20.33 -5.94 67.50
N SER A 2 -19.21 -6.66 67.43
CA SER A 2 -18.89 -7.98 66.85
C SER A 2 -19.97 -9.08 67.04
N PRO A 3 -19.90 -10.27 66.38
CA PRO A 3 -18.70 -10.86 65.75
C PRO A 3 -18.91 -11.68 64.44
N THR A 4 -17.76 -12.22 64.03
CA THR A 4 -17.31 -12.93 62.82
C THR A 4 -17.45 -14.48 62.88
N CYS A 5 -17.12 -15.12 61.73
CA CYS A 5 -16.72 -16.54 61.51
C CYS A 5 -17.87 -17.58 61.41
N ASP A 6 -17.87 -18.63 60.58
CA ASP A 6 -16.93 -19.17 59.58
C ASP A 6 -17.64 -20.22 58.68
N ASN A 7 -17.10 -20.44 57.47
CA ASN A 7 -17.10 -21.63 56.58
C ASN A 7 -18.29 -22.63 56.48
N SER A 8 -18.75 -22.87 55.24
CA SER A 8 -18.64 -24.17 54.51
C SER A 8 -19.63 -24.26 53.34
N TYR A 9 -19.20 -24.13 52.07
CA TYR A 9 -19.86 -24.77 50.92
C TYR A 9 -18.87 -24.94 49.75
N SER A 10 -18.13 -26.04 49.81
CA SER A 10 -17.63 -26.75 48.62
C SER A 10 -18.47 -28.02 48.47
N ALA A 11 -18.66 -28.46 47.22
CA ALA A 11 -19.46 -29.59 46.77
C ALA A 11 -20.98 -29.34 46.70
N ILE A 12 -21.44 -28.85 45.53
CA ILE A 12 -22.69 -29.31 44.85
C ILE A 12 -22.84 -28.72 43.42
N VAL A 13 -22.03 -27.74 42.99
CA VAL A 13 -22.19 -27.11 41.66
C VAL A 13 -21.18 -27.61 40.61
N PHE A 14 -20.82 -28.90 40.63
CA PHE A 14 -19.88 -29.47 39.64
C PHE A 14 -20.44 -30.63 38.79
N CYS A 15 -21.77 -30.84 38.76
CA CYS A 15 -22.39 -31.97 38.03
C CYS A 15 -23.51 -31.61 37.04
N CYS A 16 -23.55 -30.41 36.46
CA CYS A 16 -24.61 -30.05 35.48
C CYS A 16 -24.13 -29.46 34.14
N LEU A 17 -22.85 -29.54 33.78
CA LEU A 17 -22.35 -28.95 32.51
C LEU A 17 -21.61 -29.93 31.58
N VAL A 18 -21.86 -31.24 31.68
CA VAL A 18 -21.29 -32.26 30.77
C VAL A 18 -22.38 -33.09 30.06
N GLY A 19 -23.65 -32.69 30.13
CA GLY A 19 -24.80 -33.49 29.67
C GLY A 19 -25.55 -33.02 28.43
N PHE A 20 -25.02 -32.10 27.61
CA PHE A 20 -25.74 -31.52 26.45
C PHE A 20 -24.92 -31.45 25.16
N ASN A 21 -24.05 -32.43 24.90
CA ASN A 21 -23.25 -32.50 23.66
C ASN A 21 -23.27 -33.88 22.97
N LEU A 22 -24.36 -34.64 23.09
CA LEU A 22 -24.50 -35.93 22.38
C LEU A 22 -25.97 -36.24 22.03
N LEU A 23 -26.61 -35.37 21.24
CA LEU A 23 -27.86 -35.72 20.54
C LEU A 23 -28.14 -34.83 19.30
N GLY A 24 -27.10 -34.42 18.57
CA GLY A 24 -27.22 -33.59 17.36
C GLY A 24 -26.43 -34.10 16.16
N MET A 25 -25.79 -35.26 16.26
CA MET A 25 -25.15 -35.93 15.14
C MET A 25 -25.79 -37.31 14.97
N ILE A 26 -26.12 -37.63 13.71
CA ILE A 26 -26.81 -38.84 13.20
C ILE A 26 -28.34 -38.76 13.23
N LEU A 27 -28.88 -37.85 12.42
CA LEU A 27 -30.03 -38.13 11.54
C LEU A 27 -29.76 -37.47 10.20
N SER A 28 -29.06 -38.21 9.34
CA SER A 28 -28.87 -37.88 7.93
C SER A 28 -30.12 -38.22 7.12
N SER A 29 -30.35 -37.40 6.10
CA SER A 29 -31.00 -37.68 4.81
C SER A 29 -32.41 -37.12 4.55
N SER A 30 -32.50 -36.43 3.41
CA SER A 30 -33.67 -36.04 2.62
C SER A 30 -34.46 -34.80 3.05
N VAL A 31 -33.95 -33.60 2.73
CA VAL A 31 -34.79 -32.51 2.20
C VAL A 31 -34.04 -31.79 1.08
N ASP A 32 -34.48 -32.07 -0.14
CA ASP A 32 -34.17 -31.44 -1.40
C ASP A 32 -34.51 -29.93 -1.32
N SER A 33 -33.49 -29.08 -1.24
CA SER A 33 -33.66 -27.63 -1.26
C SER A 33 -33.39 -27.14 -2.67
N ARG A 34 -34.49 -27.00 -3.42
CA ARG A 34 -34.51 -26.44 -4.77
C ARG A 34 -33.85 -25.07 -4.78
N ASP A 35 -32.86 -24.92 -5.67
CA ASP A 35 -32.34 -23.65 -6.16
C ASP A 35 -33.51 -22.75 -6.58
N LEU A 36 -33.70 -21.66 -5.84
CA LEU A 36 -34.42 -20.49 -6.30
C LEU A 36 -33.37 -19.44 -6.64
N ASP A 37 -32.84 -19.60 -7.85
CA ASP A 37 -32.02 -18.65 -8.58
C ASP A 37 -32.85 -17.38 -8.81
N TYR A 38 -32.77 -16.43 -7.88
CA TYR A 38 -33.20 -15.06 -8.14
C TYR A 38 -31.99 -14.24 -8.60
N GLN A 39 -31.47 -14.61 -9.78
CA GLN A 39 -30.53 -13.80 -10.54
C GLN A 39 -31.23 -12.52 -11.02
N GLN A 40 -31.24 -11.49 -10.17
CA GLN A 40 -31.37 -10.14 -10.68
C GLN A 40 -30.08 -9.78 -11.44
N ARG A 41 -30.25 -9.54 -12.74
CA ARG A 41 -29.19 -9.24 -13.70
C ARG A 41 -28.38 -8.00 -13.24
N PRO A 42 -27.05 -8.02 -13.30
CA PRO A 42 -26.25 -6.80 -13.17
C PRO A 42 -26.54 -5.89 -14.37
N VAL A 43 -27.24 -4.79 -14.09
CA VAL A 43 -27.46 -3.71 -15.05
C VAL A 43 -26.33 -2.71 -14.85
N LEU A 44 -25.24 -2.90 -15.61
CA LEU A 44 -24.19 -1.89 -15.79
C LEU A 44 -24.71 -0.82 -16.75
N LEU A 45 -25.46 0.16 -16.25
CA LEU A 45 -25.90 1.33 -17.00
C LEU A 45 -24.96 2.51 -16.70
N PRO A 46 -24.09 2.93 -17.63
CA PRO A 46 -23.76 4.35 -17.70
C PRO A 46 -25.07 5.12 -17.88
N LEU A 47 -25.34 6.17 -17.11
CA LEU A 47 -26.45 7.06 -17.44
C LEU A 47 -26.14 7.70 -18.81
N TYR A 48 -26.84 7.23 -19.83
CA TYR A 48 -27.35 8.09 -20.88
C TYR A 48 -28.85 8.26 -20.67
N ILE A 49 -29.30 9.48 -20.89
CA ILE A 49 -30.70 9.86 -21.09
C ILE A 49 -31.29 8.91 -22.15
N SER A 50 -32.31 8.11 -21.83
CA SER A 50 -33.14 7.47 -22.86
C SER A 50 -34.08 8.54 -23.43
N PRO A 51 -34.20 8.74 -24.76
CA PRO A 51 -35.10 7.90 -25.56
C PRO A 51 -34.79 7.74 -27.08
N THR A 52 -35.43 6.71 -27.67
CA THR A 52 -35.80 6.48 -29.10
C THR A 52 -34.86 6.93 -30.24
N ASN A 53 -34.36 5.92 -30.97
CA ASN A 53 -33.94 5.90 -32.39
C ASN A 53 -32.80 6.84 -32.89
N SER A 54 -31.71 6.19 -33.31
CA SER A 54 -30.81 6.55 -34.44
C SER A 54 -29.98 7.86 -34.40
N THR A 55 -30.11 8.72 -33.39
CA THR A 55 -29.44 10.03 -33.34
C THR A 55 -28.05 10.03 -32.70
N HIS A 56 -27.67 9.01 -31.92
CA HIS A 56 -26.37 8.95 -31.23
C HIS A 56 -25.13 8.95 -32.16
N ARG A 57 -25.26 8.45 -33.40
CA ARG A 57 -24.18 8.58 -34.41
C ARG A 57 -23.85 10.04 -34.73
N ARG A 58 -24.80 10.98 -34.57
CA ARG A 58 -24.60 12.39 -34.88
C ARG A 58 -24.18 13.23 -33.68
N VAL A 59 -24.53 12.86 -32.44
CA VAL A 59 -24.21 13.67 -31.26
C VAL A 59 -22.74 13.53 -30.86
N PHE A 60 -22.21 12.30 -30.79
CA PHE A 60 -20.77 12.07 -30.55
C PHE A 60 -19.90 12.67 -31.66
N ASP A 61 -20.28 12.50 -32.94
CA ASP A 61 -19.54 13.04 -34.09
C ASP A 61 -19.62 14.58 -34.16
N ARG A 62 -20.75 15.19 -33.78
CA ARG A 62 -20.90 16.66 -33.77
C ARG A 62 -20.14 17.32 -32.62
N ASP A 63 -20.10 16.68 -31.45
CA ASP A 63 -19.36 17.16 -30.28
C ASP A 63 -17.84 17.00 -30.49
N HIS A 64 -17.40 15.90 -31.11
CA HIS A 64 -16.01 15.69 -31.52
C HIS A 64 -15.55 16.71 -32.59
N ARG A 65 -16.42 17.04 -33.57
CA ARG A 65 -16.14 18.05 -34.60
C ARG A 65 -16.10 19.48 -34.06
N LEU A 66 -16.98 19.82 -33.11
CA LEU A 66 -16.97 21.14 -32.46
C LEU A 66 -15.71 21.33 -31.61
N ARG A 67 -15.27 20.29 -30.88
CA ARG A 67 -14.01 20.29 -30.11
C ARG A 67 -12.77 20.40 -31.00
N HIS A 68 -12.78 19.77 -32.18
CA HIS A 68 -11.65 19.85 -33.12
C HIS A 68 -11.43 21.26 -33.69
N LEU A 69 -12.50 22.02 -33.93
CA LEU A 69 -12.43 23.39 -34.46
C LEU A 69 -11.95 24.43 -33.41
N GLN A 70 -12.05 24.13 -32.11
CA GLN A 70 -11.59 25.02 -31.03
C GLN A 70 -10.11 24.81 -30.63
N ASN A 71 -9.46 23.73 -31.10
CA ASN A 71 -8.07 23.39 -30.74
C ASN A 71 -6.98 24.05 -31.62
N LEU A 72 -7.33 24.95 -32.53
CA LEU A 72 -6.38 25.56 -33.48
C LEU A 72 -5.51 26.68 -32.88
N VAL A 73 -5.73 27.08 -31.63
CA VAL A 73 -4.85 28.00 -30.90
C VAL A 73 -4.84 27.57 -29.42
N LYS A 74 -3.83 26.83 -28.96
CA LYS A 74 -3.65 26.59 -27.52
C LYS A 74 -2.34 27.17 -27.00
N PRO A 75 -2.41 28.13 -26.05
CA PRO A 75 -1.34 28.34 -25.07
C PRO A 75 -1.12 27.03 -24.29
N HIS A 76 0.06 26.87 -23.68
CA HIS A 76 0.39 25.75 -22.78
C HIS A 76 -0.82 25.31 -21.93
N SER A 77 -1.36 24.11 -22.19
CA SER A 77 -2.41 23.54 -21.34
C SER A 77 -1.78 23.06 -20.04
N SER A 78 -2.13 23.69 -18.92
CA SER A 78 -1.67 23.26 -17.59
C SER A 78 -2.15 21.83 -17.30
N ASN A 79 -1.32 21.07 -16.59
CA ASN A 79 -1.66 19.71 -16.18
C ASN A 79 -1.97 19.66 -14.68
N ALA A 80 -2.97 18.86 -14.29
CA ALA A 80 -3.18 18.53 -12.89
C ALA A 80 -2.28 17.35 -12.52
N ARG A 81 -1.14 17.62 -11.90
CA ARG A 81 -0.25 16.57 -11.38
C ARG A 81 -0.64 16.29 -9.93
N MET A 82 -0.97 15.04 -9.64
CA MET A 82 -1.43 14.63 -8.32
C MET A 82 -0.71 13.34 -7.90
N ARG A 83 -0.46 13.21 -6.61
CA ARG A 83 0.07 11.97 -6.05
C ARG A 83 -1.03 10.92 -5.98
N LEU A 84 -0.64 9.68 -6.21
CA LEU A 84 -1.46 8.54 -5.82
C LEU A 84 -0.95 8.04 -4.48
N HIS A 85 -1.90 7.75 -3.60
CA HIS A 85 -1.69 7.26 -2.26
C HIS A 85 -2.26 5.84 -2.14
N ASP A 86 -1.98 5.25 -0.98
CA ASP A 86 -2.41 3.92 -0.59
C ASP A 86 -1.82 2.78 -1.43
N ASP A 87 -2.09 1.58 -0.94
CA ASP A 87 -1.52 0.34 -1.40
C ASP A 87 -2.65 -0.67 -1.65
N LEU A 88 -2.59 -1.28 -2.83
CA LEU A 88 -3.52 -2.32 -3.28
C LEU A 88 -3.55 -3.55 -2.33
N LEU A 89 -2.49 -3.81 -1.57
CA LEU A 89 -2.39 -4.93 -0.62
C LEU A 89 -3.17 -4.70 0.67
N THR A 90 -3.24 -3.46 1.15
CA THR A 90 -3.93 -3.09 2.40
C THR A 90 -5.40 -2.76 2.17
N ASN A 91 -5.68 -1.88 1.21
CA ASN A 91 -7.04 -1.35 1.00
C ASN A 91 -7.71 -1.85 -0.28
N GLY A 92 -6.95 -2.43 -1.22
CA GLY A 92 -7.51 -2.92 -2.49
C GLY A 92 -7.71 -1.85 -3.57
N TYR A 93 -7.35 -0.59 -3.31
CA TYR A 93 -7.49 0.52 -4.24
C TYR A 93 -6.39 1.57 -4.06
N TYR A 94 -6.27 2.48 -5.02
CA TYR A 94 -5.41 3.66 -4.93
C TYR A 94 -6.27 4.92 -4.84
N THR A 95 -5.88 5.83 -3.94
CA THR A 95 -6.57 7.11 -3.77
C THR A 95 -5.73 8.28 -4.27
N THR A 96 -6.39 9.42 -4.48
CA THR A 96 -5.72 10.71 -4.63
C THR A 96 -6.39 11.76 -3.74
N ARG A 97 -5.70 12.86 -3.46
CA ARG A 97 -6.25 13.97 -2.68
C ARG A 97 -6.90 15.00 -3.60
N LEU A 98 -8.17 15.30 -3.34
CA LEU A 98 -8.93 16.34 -4.01
C LEU A 98 -9.49 17.31 -2.97
N TRP A 99 -9.46 18.60 -3.26
CA TRP A 99 -10.05 19.61 -2.39
C TRP A 99 -11.29 20.22 -3.03
N ILE A 100 -12.38 20.34 -2.29
CA ILE A 100 -13.66 20.87 -2.76
C ILE A 100 -14.12 22.00 -1.82
N GLY A 101 -14.55 23.13 -2.39
CA GLY A 101 -15.17 24.23 -1.67
C GLY A 101 -14.27 25.45 -1.39
N THR A 102 -14.87 26.49 -0.82
CA THR A 102 -14.19 27.72 -0.38
C THR A 102 -14.61 28.14 1.03
N PRO A 103 -13.77 27.94 2.07
CA PRO A 103 -12.40 27.41 2.00
C PRO A 103 -12.34 25.93 1.58
N PRO A 104 -11.21 25.45 1.02
CA PRO A 104 -11.11 24.09 0.51
C PRO A 104 -11.19 23.03 1.61
N GLN A 105 -12.01 22.00 1.41
CA GLN A 105 -12.14 20.81 2.26
C GLN A 105 -11.49 19.62 1.53
N GLU A 106 -10.68 18.81 2.22
CA GLU A 106 -9.85 17.75 1.63
C GLU A 106 -10.50 16.38 1.69
N PHE A 107 -10.36 15.59 0.62
CA PHE A 107 -10.90 14.23 0.50
C PHE A 107 -9.89 13.30 -0.19
N ALA A 108 -9.76 12.07 0.30
CA ALA A 108 -9.12 10.96 -0.39
C ALA A 108 -10.13 10.17 -1.21
N LEU A 109 -9.98 10.23 -2.53
CA LEU A 109 -10.91 9.59 -3.46
C LEU A 109 -10.25 8.45 -4.21
N ILE A 110 -10.95 7.31 -4.30
CA ILE A 110 -10.54 6.19 -5.14
C ILE A 110 -10.48 6.64 -6.60
N VAL A 111 -9.36 6.36 -7.27
CA VAL A 111 -9.19 6.74 -8.68
C VAL A 111 -9.80 5.66 -9.57
N ASP A 112 -10.95 5.95 -10.17
CA ASP A 112 -11.77 4.95 -10.86
C ASP A 112 -12.02 5.30 -12.33
N THR A 113 -11.47 4.50 -13.23
CA THR A 113 -11.65 4.62 -14.69
C THR A 113 -12.84 3.82 -15.20
N GLY A 114 -13.42 2.95 -14.37
CA GLY A 114 -14.64 2.19 -14.60
C GLY A 114 -15.92 2.97 -14.33
N SER A 115 -15.87 4.07 -13.56
CA SER A 115 -17.04 4.93 -13.30
C SER A 115 -16.86 6.37 -13.73
N THR A 116 -17.97 7.13 -13.77
CA THR A 116 -18.03 8.48 -14.36
C THR A 116 -18.32 9.58 -13.36
N VAL A 117 -18.78 9.29 -12.15
CA VAL A 117 -19.19 10.36 -11.21
C VAL A 117 -18.11 10.52 -10.16
N THR A 118 -17.63 11.74 -9.96
CA THR A 118 -16.85 12.10 -8.77
C THR A 118 -17.82 12.45 -7.65
N TYR A 119 -17.68 11.87 -6.46
CA TYR A 119 -18.55 12.15 -5.32
C TYR A 119 -17.86 11.99 -3.98
N VAL A 120 -18.45 12.64 -2.97
CA VAL A 120 -18.09 12.60 -1.55
C VAL A 120 -19.35 12.62 -0.68
N PRO A 121 -19.34 12.01 0.52
CA PRO A 121 -20.42 12.07 1.48
C PRO A 121 -20.57 13.49 2.00
N CYS A 122 -21.81 13.96 2.01
CA CYS A 122 -22.16 15.26 2.56
C CYS A 122 -22.56 15.17 4.04
N SER A 123 -22.44 16.29 4.75
CA SER A 123 -22.68 16.41 6.19
C SER A 123 -24.07 15.94 6.62
N ASN A 124 -25.06 16.04 5.73
CA ASN A 124 -26.43 15.58 5.94
C ASN A 124 -26.66 14.08 5.67
N CYS A 125 -25.65 13.33 5.22
CA CYS A 125 -25.81 11.92 4.94
C CYS A 125 -25.98 11.11 6.23
N VAL A 126 -27.15 10.50 6.42
CA VAL A 126 -27.40 9.62 7.58
C VAL A 126 -27.08 8.16 7.26
N GLU A 127 -27.16 7.77 5.98
CA GLU A 127 -26.98 6.41 5.49
C GLU A 127 -25.61 6.21 4.78
N CYS A 128 -24.59 6.94 5.22
CA CYS A 128 -23.20 6.77 4.75
C CYS A 128 -22.31 6.20 5.84
N GLY A 129 -21.23 5.57 5.42
CA GLY A 129 -20.15 5.10 6.25
C GLY A 129 -19.43 6.20 7.04
N ASN A 130 -18.53 5.75 7.90
CA ASN A 130 -17.50 6.61 8.48
C ASN A 130 -16.20 6.34 7.73
N HIS A 131 -15.73 7.35 7.01
CA HIS A 131 -14.49 7.30 6.25
C HIS A 131 -13.38 8.04 6.99
N GLN A 132 -12.21 8.13 6.38
CA GLN A 132 -11.02 8.65 7.03
C GLN A 132 -11.03 10.17 7.24
N ASP A 133 -11.66 10.94 6.34
CA ASP A 133 -11.72 12.40 6.42
C ASP A 133 -13.16 12.88 6.70
N PRO A 134 -13.36 14.09 7.25
CA PRO A 134 -14.69 14.62 7.52
C PRO A 134 -15.54 14.76 6.25
N ARG A 135 -16.83 14.46 6.37
CA ARG A 135 -17.81 14.65 5.30
C ARG A 135 -17.82 16.10 4.81
N PHE A 136 -18.10 16.28 3.53
CA PHE A 136 -18.21 17.61 2.93
C PHE A 136 -19.31 18.42 3.62
N GLN A 137 -19.00 19.66 4.00
CA GLN A 137 -19.91 20.60 4.64
C GLN A 137 -20.31 21.68 3.62
N PRO A 138 -21.44 21.53 2.89
CA PRO A 138 -21.91 22.50 1.91
C PRO A 138 -22.06 23.91 2.49
N GLU A 139 -22.57 24.02 3.70
CA GLU A 139 -22.84 25.27 4.41
C GLU A 139 -21.57 26.06 4.76
N LEU A 140 -20.42 25.41 4.82
CA LEU A 140 -19.14 26.05 5.07
C LEU A 140 -18.43 26.51 3.78
N SER A 141 -18.94 26.11 2.61
CA SER A 141 -18.38 26.54 1.32
C SER A 141 -19.15 27.72 0.74
N SER A 142 -18.49 28.88 0.67
CA SER A 142 -19.03 30.08 0.05
C SER A 142 -19.25 29.97 -1.48
N THR A 143 -18.68 28.94 -2.11
CA THR A 143 -18.79 28.69 -3.55
C THR A 143 -19.71 27.53 -3.92
N TYR A 144 -20.28 26.84 -2.92
CA TYR A 144 -21.21 25.74 -3.13
C TYR A 144 -22.48 26.19 -3.85
N GLN A 145 -22.87 25.45 -4.88
CA GLN A 145 -24.12 25.67 -5.60
C GLN A 145 -24.80 24.33 -5.89
N PRO A 146 -26.02 24.08 -5.39
CA PRO A 146 -26.75 22.86 -5.77
C PRO A 146 -27.12 22.93 -7.26
N VAL A 147 -26.98 21.81 -7.97
CA VAL A 147 -27.39 21.74 -9.38
C VAL A 147 -28.91 21.64 -9.41
N LYS A 148 -29.55 22.69 -9.94
CA LYS A 148 -31.01 22.74 -10.04
C LYS A 148 -31.53 21.72 -11.05
N CYS A 149 -32.64 21.08 -10.69
CA CYS A 149 -33.38 20.17 -11.55
C CYS A 149 -33.66 20.84 -12.91
N ASN A 150 -33.40 20.10 -13.98
CA ASN A 150 -33.65 20.51 -15.35
C ASN A 150 -33.91 19.29 -16.23
N VAL A 151 -34.23 19.50 -17.50
CA VAL A 151 -34.58 18.42 -18.45
C VAL A 151 -33.42 17.49 -18.79
N ASP A 152 -32.19 17.88 -18.47
CA ASP A 152 -30.96 17.14 -18.79
C ASP A 152 -30.47 16.26 -17.63
N CYS A 153 -31.20 16.20 -16.51
CA CYS A 153 -30.86 15.38 -15.35
C CYS A 153 -32.07 14.67 -14.73
N ASN A 154 -31.82 13.60 -13.96
CA ASN A 154 -32.81 13.07 -13.05
C ASN A 154 -32.96 14.03 -11.87
N CYS A 155 -34.17 14.15 -11.33
CA CYS A 155 -34.42 15.06 -10.22
C CYS A 155 -34.87 14.31 -8.97
N ASP A 156 -34.69 14.94 -7.82
CA ASP A 156 -35.28 14.50 -6.56
C ASP A 156 -36.82 14.51 -6.63
N GLU A 157 -37.46 13.92 -5.62
CA GLU A 157 -38.93 13.77 -5.58
C GLU A 157 -39.67 15.12 -5.66
N ASN A 158 -39.02 16.19 -5.19
CA ASN A 158 -39.58 17.53 -5.20
C ASN A 158 -39.29 18.30 -6.51
N GLY A 159 -38.49 17.73 -7.43
CA GLY A 159 -38.12 18.38 -8.69
C GLY A 159 -37.27 19.64 -8.51
N VAL A 160 -36.47 19.71 -7.45
CA VAL A 160 -35.67 20.88 -7.07
C VAL A 160 -34.21 20.71 -7.48
N GLN A 161 -33.63 19.53 -7.25
CA GLN A 161 -32.20 19.28 -7.46
C GLN A 161 -31.99 18.08 -8.38
N CYS A 162 -30.92 18.13 -9.17
CA CYS A 162 -30.49 16.98 -9.93
C CYS A 162 -29.94 15.89 -9.00
N THR A 163 -30.27 14.64 -9.26
CA THR A 163 -29.79 13.47 -8.50
C THR A 163 -28.88 12.59 -9.34
N TYR A 164 -28.08 11.78 -8.66
CA TYR A 164 -27.33 10.70 -9.27
C TYR A 164 -27.48 9.42 -8.45
N GLU A 165 -27.36 8.29 -9.15
CA GLU A 165 -27.29 6.96 -8.54
C GLU A 165 -26.29 6.13 -9.34
N ARG A 166 -25.45 5.40 -8.63
CA ARG A 166 -24.43 4.52 -9.21
C ARG A 166 -24.40 3.21 -8.45
N ARG A 167 -24.53 2.12 -9.20
CA ARG A 167 -24.36 0.76 -8.70
C ARG A 167 -23.12 0.13 -9.32
N TYR A 168 -22.26 -0.44 -8.47
CA TYR A 168 -20.97 -1.03 -8.85
C TYR A 168 -21.08 -2.53 -9.10
N ALA A 169 -20.03 -3.11 -9.69
CA ALA A 169 -19.98 -4.54 -10.01
C ALA A 169 -20.05 -5.45 -8.77
N GLU A 170 -19.52 -4.97 -7.65
CA GLU A 170 -19.62 -5.57 -6.30
C GLU A 170 -21.01 -5.41 -5.65
N MET A 171 -21.96 -4.80 -6.34
CA MET A 171 -23.34 -4.55 -5.90
C MET A 171 -23.53 -3.42 -4.86
N SER A 172 -22.45 -2.75 -4.46
CA SER A 172 -22.51 -1.50 -3.71
C SER A 172 -23.21 -0.39 -4.52
N THR A 173 -23.88 0.52 -3.82
CA THR A 173 -24.61 1.64 -4.42
C THR A 173 -24.20 2.94 -3.74
N SER A 174 -24.01 3.99 -4.54
CA SER A 174 -23.80 5.37 -4.15
C SER A 174 -24.93 6.22 -4.74
N SER A 175 -25.56 7.07 -3.94
CA SER A 175 -26.57 7.99 -4.45
C SER A 175 -26.65 9.29 -3.67
N GLY A 176 -27.11 10.33 -4.35
CA GLY A 176 -27.29 11.64 -3.74
C GLY A 176 -27.67 12.72 -4.74
N VAL A 177 -27.35 13.96 -4.40
CA VAL A 177 -27.66 15.14 -5.22
C VAL A 177 -26.41 15.66 -5.92
N LEU A 178 -26.57 16.27 -7.08
CA LEU A 178 -25.47 16.91 -7.78
C LEU A 178 -25.28 18.34 -7.28
N ALA A 179 -24.04 18.72 -7.06
CA ALA A 179 -23.64 20.07 -6.68
C ALA A 179 -22.46 20.54 -7.55
N GLU A 180 -22.34 21.84 -7.77
CA GLU A 180 -21.17 22.47 -8.36
C GLU A 180 -20.40 23.26 -7.30
N ASP A 181 -19.11 23.03 -7.20
CA ASP A 181 -18.23 23.81 -6.34
C ASP A 181 -16.82 23.91 -6.95
N VAL A 182 -15.92 24.67 -6.33
CA VAL A 182 -14.52 24.81 -6.74
C VAL A 182 -13.74 23.58 -6.31
N MET A 183 -13.17 22.87 -7.27
CA MET A 183 -12.23 21.77 -7.09
C MET A 183 -10.80 22.22 -7.28
N SER A 184 -9.92 21.83 -6.36
CA SER A 184 -8.47 22.04 -6.45
C SER A 184 -7.75 20.69 -6.44
N PHE A 185 -6.70 20.59 -7.24
CA PHE A 185 -5.94 19.35 -7.51
C PHE A 185 -4.63 19.28 -6.70
N GLY A 186 -4.56 20.02 -5.60
CA GLY A 186 -3.38 20.09 -4.73
C GLY A 186 -2.37 21.16 -5.12
N LYS A 187 -1.45 21.44 -4.20
CA LYS A 187 -0.45 22.52 -4.32
C LYS A 187 0.63 22.25 -5.39
N GLU A 188 0.84 20.97 -5.71
CA GLU A 188 1.85 20.52 -6.68
C GLU A 188 1.30 20.53 -8.13
N SER A 189 0.00 20.81 -8.30
CA SER A 189 -0.66 20.91 -9.60
C SER A 189 -0.41 22.26 -10.27
N GLU A 190 -0.16 22.25 -11.59
CA GLU A 190 -0.09 23.47 -12.42
C GLU A 190 -1.48 23.96 -12.82
N LEU A 191 -2.48 23.08 -12.78
CA LEU A 191 -3.87 23.41 -13.05
C LEU A 191 -4.45 24.17 -11.85
N VAL A 192 -4.83 25.42 -12.09
CA VAL A 192 -5.54 26.24 -11.11
C VAL A 192 -6.91 25.66 -10.78
N PRO A 193 -7.48 25.93 -9.59
CA PRO A 193 -8.78 25.39 -9.20
C PRO A 193 -9.88 25.66 -10.24
N GLN A 194 -10.73 24.66 -10.45
CA GLN A 194 -11.79 24.70 -11.44
C GLN A 194 -13.13 24.47 -10.77
N ARG A 195 -14.18 25.21 -11.19
CA ARG A 195 -15.55 24.78 -10.86
C ARG A 195 -15.81 23.41 -11.46
N ALA A 196 -16.50 22.52 -10.77
CA ALA A 196 -16.92 21.24 -11.34
C ALA A 196 -18.12 20.69 -10.56
N VAL A 197 -18.93 19.93 -11.27
CA VAL A 197 -20.07 19.18 -10.73
C VAL A 197 -19.57 17.88 -10.11
N PHE A 198 -20.06 17.56 -8.93
CA PHE A 198 -19.82 16.31 -8.21
C PHE A 198 -21.09 15.83 -7.54
N GLY A 199 -21.08 14.57 -7.10
CA GLY A 199 -22.09 13.99 -6.24
C GLY A 199 -21.86 14.37 -4.79
N CYS A 200 -22.84 15.02 -4.19
CA CYS A 200 -23.01 15.18 -2.76
C CYS A 200 -23.82 13.98 -2.28
N GLU A 201 -23.12 12.97 -1.80
CA GLU A 201 -23.68 11.66 -1.49
C GLU A 201 -24.51 11.69 -0.20
N THR A 202 -25.66 11.01 -0.25
CA THR A 202 -26.64 10.94 0.85
C THR A 202 -26.99 9.51 1.26
N MET A 203 -26.49 8.50 0.55
CA MET A 203 -26.67 7.08 0.88
C MET A 203 -25.59 6.23 0.23
N GLU A 204 -25.02 5.30 1.00
CA GLU A 204 -24.08 4.27 0.59
C GLU A 204 -24.58 2.88 1.00
N THR A 205 -24.25 1.86 0.21
CA THR A 205 -24.51 0.46 0.56
C THR A 205 -23.32 -0.42 0.24
N GLY A 206 -23.24 -1.60 0.87
CA GLY A 206 -22.23 -2.61 0.55
C GLY A 206 -20.83 -2.18 1.01
N ASP A 207 -19.82 -2.51 0.21
CA ASP A 207 -18.42 -2.31 0.58
C ASP A 207 -18.06 -0.81 0.70
N LEU A 208 -18.74 0.06 -0.07
CA LEU A 208 -18.61 1.52 0.03
C LEU A 208 -18.88 2.04 1.45
N TYR A 209 -19.88 1.50 2.14
CA TYR A 209 -20.24 1.94 3.49
C TYR A 209 -19.12 1.67 4.52
N THR A 210 -18.28 0.68 4.27
CA THR A 210 -17.17 0.31 5.16
C THR A 210 -15.80 0.71 4.64
N GLN A 211 -15.74 1.33 3.48
CA GLN A 211 -14.47 1.69 2.85
C GLN A 211 -13.78 2.81 3.62
N ARG A 212 -12.45 2.82 3.58
CA ARG A 212 -11.64 3.85 4.22
C ARG A 212 -11.66 5.18 3.46
N ALA A 213 -11.61 5.13 2.12
CA ALA A 213 -11.64 6.32 1.27
C ALA A 213 -12.95 7.10 1.40
N ASP A 214 -12.91 8.41 1.17
CA ASP A 214 -14.06 9.30 1.35
C ASP A 214 -14.98 9.33 0.14
N GLY A 215 -14.76 8.49 -0.86
CA GLY A 215 -15.54 8.49 -2.09
C GLY A 215 -14.70 8.12 -3.30
N ILE A 216 -15.21 8.45 -4.48
CA ILE A 216 -14.65 8.03 -5.76
C ILE A 216 -14.44 9.23 -6.68
N MET A 217 -13.32 9.24 -7.40
CA MET A 217 -13.02 10.14 -8.51
C MET A 217 -13.22 9.41 -9.84
N GLY A 218 -14.39 9.57 -10.44
CA GLY A 218 -14.72 8.99 -11.74
C GLY A 218 -13.95 9.62 -12.91
N LEU A 219 -13.20 8.79 -13.64
CA LEU A 219 -12.39 9.12 -14.82
C LEU A 219 -12.89 8.45 -16.12
N GLY A 220 -14.00 7.71 -16.04
CA GLY A 220 -14.68 7.09 -17.18
C GLY A 220 -15.18 8.09 -18.22
N ARG A 221 -15.66 7.60 -19.36
CA ARG A 221 -16.21 8.45 -20.43
C ARG A 221 -17.65 8.85 -20.08
N GLY A 222 -17.86 10.09 -19.67
CA GLY A 222 -19.16 10.62 -19.28
C GLY A 222 -19.08 12.06 -18.78
N THR A 223 -20.13 12.85 -19.04
CA THR A 223 -20.17 14.30 -18.79
C THR A 223 -19.97 14.70 -17.32
N LEU A 224 -20.27 13.80 -16.38
CA LEU A 224 -20.03 14.02 -14.94
C LEU A 224 -18.60 13.68 -14.51
N SER A 225 -17.79 13.06 -15.36
CA SER A 225 -16.40 12.76 -15.02
C SER A 225 -15.62 14.04 -14.91
N VAL A 226 -14.75 14.13 -13.90
CA VAL A 226 -13.87 15.29 -13.74
C VAL A 226 -13.04 15.52 -15.01
N MET A 227 -12.62 14.45 -15.68
CA MET A 227 -11.88 14.54 -16.94
C MET A 227 -12.70 15.22 -18.06
N ASP A 228 -13.95 14.81 -18.30
CA ASP A 228 -14.78 15.44 -19.34
C ASP A 228 -15.13 16.89 -19.02
N GLN A 229 -15.35 17.21 -17.75
CA GLN A 229 -15.60 18.58 -17.33
C GLN A 229 -14.39 19.49 -17.56
N LEU A 230 -13.18 19.02 -17.24
CA LEU A 230 -11.94 19.76 -17.48
C LEU A 230 -11.64 19.91 -18.99
N VAL A 231 -11.84 18.86 -19.77
CA VAL A 231 -11.66 18.90 -21.23
C VAL A 231 -12.69 19.84 -21.88
N GLY A 232 -13.95 19.79 -21.44
CA GLY A 232 -15.03 20.65 -21.94
C GLY A 232 -14.77 22.13 -21.68
N LYS A 233 -14.06 22.46 -20.59
CA LYS A 233 -13.60 23.83 -20.29
C LYS A 233 -12.32 24.23 -21.04
N GLY A 234 -11.69 23.30 -21.76
CA GLY A 234 -10.48 23.53 -22.53
C GLY A 234 -9.22 23.76 -21.67
N VAL A 235 -9.28 23.49 -20.36
CA VAL A 235 -8.18 23.78 -19.42
C VAL A 235 -7.12 22.69 -19.37
N VAL A 236 -7.44 21.49 -19.84
CA VAL A 236 -6.49 20.37 -20.03
C VAL A 236 -6.68 19.77 -21.44
N SER A 237 -5.69 19.03 -21.92
CA SER A 237 -5.87 18.19 -23.12
C SER A 237 -6.72 16.95 -22.80
N ASN A 238 -7.32 16.35 -23.83
CA ASN A 238 -8.17 15.17 -23.72
C ASN A 238 -7.37 13.87 -23.55
N SER A 239 -6.60 13.81 -22.47
CA SER A 239 -5.75 12.68 -22.07
C SER A 239 -5.51 12.73 -20.57
N PHE A 240 -5.22 11.59 -19.96
CA PHE A 240 -4.69 11.53 -18.59
C PHE A 240 -3.77 10.32 -18.45
N SER A 241 -2.97 10.27 -17.39
CA SER A 241 -2.07 9.13 -17.13
C SER A 241 -2.08 8.72 -15.67
N LEU A 242 -1.96 7.42 -15.41
CA LEU A 242 -1.93 6.78 -14.10
C LEU A 242 -0.70 5.89 -14.00
N CYS A 243 0.00 5.90 -12.87
CA CYS A 243 1.16 5.05 -12.62
C CYS A 243 1.12 4.57 -11.17
N TYR A 244 0.74 3.31 -10.96
CA TYR A 244 0.66 2.71 -9.63
C TYR A 244 1.99 2.10 -9.20
N GLY A 245 2.34 2.30 -7.94
CA GLY A 245 3.48 1.67 -7.28
C GLY A 245 3.44 0.15 -7.36
N GLY A 246 4.63 -0.45 -7.21
CA GLY A 246 4.82 -1.89 -7.21
C GLY A 246 4.34 -2.56 -5.93
N MET A 247 4.71 -3.83 -5.78
CA MET A 247 4.35 -4.62 -4.59
C MET A 247 5.13 -4.23 -3.32
N ASP A 248 6.32 -3.64 -3.46
CA ASP A 248 7.18 -3.21 -2.33
C ASP A 248 7.13 -1.71 -2.05
N VAL A 249 6.51 -0.94 -2.93
CA VAL A 249 6.45 0.52 -2.82
C VAL A 249 5.06 1.00 -3.20
N GLY A 250 4.32 1.49 -2.22
CA GLY A 250 2.97 2.03 -2.39
C GLY A 250 2.95 3.40 -3.09
N GLY A 251 1.74 3.93 -3.28
CA GLY A 251 1.50 5.22 -3.91
C GLY A 251 1.73 5.21 -5.42
N GLY A 252 2.09 6.36 -5.98
CA GLY A 252 2.30 6.53 -7.42
C GLY A 252 2.04 7.95 -7.87
N ALA A 253 1.70 8.10 -9.15
CA ALA A 253 1.44 9.40 -9.75
C ALA A 253 0.29 9.36 -10.73
N MET A 254 -0.46 10.45 -10.79
CA MET A 254 -1.45 10.70 -11.83
C MET A 254 -1.29 12.09 -12.43
N VAL A 255 -1.67 12.20 -13.70
CA VAL A 255 -1.71 13.47 -14.44
C VAL A 255 -3.03 13.57 -15.18
N LEU A 256 -3.85 14.58 -14.86
CA LEU A 256 -4.99 14.97 -15.70
C LEU A 256 -4.51 15.99 -16.72
N GLY A 257 -4.58 15.61 -17.99
CA GLY A 257 -3.92 16.32 -19.09
C GLY A 257 -2.86 15.45 -19.78
N GLY A 258 -2.17 16.08 -20.73
CA GLY A 258 -1.33 15.41 -21.70
C GLY A 258 0.12 15.39 -21.25
N ILE A 259 0.76 14.22 -21.37
CA ILE A 259 2.20 14.07 -21.19
C ILE A 259 2.83 13.55 -22.47
N SER A 260 4.10 13.89 -22.68
CA SER A 260 4.86 13.35 -23.81
C SER A 260 5.03 11.85 -23.62
N SER A 261 4.70 11.07 -24.66
CA SER A 261 4.88 9.62 -24.62
C SER A 261 6.36 9.26 -24.52
N PRO A 262 6.79 8.52 -23.48
CA PRO A 262 8.18 8.07 -23.39
C PRO A 262 8.56 7.16 -24.56
N PRO A 263 9.84 7.17 -25.00
CA PRO A 263 10.33 6.21 -25.97
C PRO A 263 10.06 4.76 -25.51
N GLY A 264 9.54 3.93 -26.41
CA GLY A 264 9.22 2.53 -26.12
C GLY A 264 7.87 2.29 -25.43
N MET A 265 7.03 3.32 -25.28
CA MET A 265 5.63 3.13 -24.89
C MET A 265 4.89 2.30 -25.95
N VAL A 266 4.17 1.27 -25.51
CA VAL A 266 3.37 0.37 -26.36
C VAL A 266 1.91 0.82 -26.32
N PHE A 267 1.24 0.83 -27.46
CA PHE A 267 -0.15 1.31 -27.55
C PHE A 267 -1.14 0.21 -27.92
N SER A 268 -2.37 0.34 -27.45
CA SER A 268 -3.52 -0.41 -27.92
C SER A 268 -4.67 0.53 -28.25
N HIS A 269 -5.48 0.19 -29.25
CA HIS A 269 -6.68 0.95 -29.58
C HIS A 269 -7.73 0.78 -28.46
N SER A 270 -8.45 1.87 -28.16
CA SER A 270 -9.52 1.92 -27.17
C SER A 270 -10.77 2.54 -27.78
N ASP A 271 -11.57 1.71 -28.45
CA ASP A 271 -12.74 2.14 -29.22
C ASP A 271 -13.87 2.66 -28.30
N PRO A 272 -14.19 3.97 -28.33
CA PRO A 272 -15.32 4.54 -27.56
C PRO A 272 -16.69 4.08 -28.05
N SER A 273 -16.80 3.53 -29.26
CA SER A 273 -18.05 3.00 -29.77
C SER A 273 -18.35 1.58 -29.27
N ARG A 274 -17.33 0.87 -28.80
CA ARG A 274 -17.44 -0.48 -28.25
C ARG A 274 -18.14 -0.49 -26.89
N SER A 275 -17.73 0.39 -25.98
CA SER A 275 -18.28 0.49 -24.64
C SER A 275 -17.96 1.87 -24.03
N PRO A 276 -18.66 2.29 -22.95
CA PRO A 276 -18.31 3.52 -22.23
C PRO A 276 -16.96 3.43 -21.49
N TYR A 277 -16.38 2.23 -21.39
CA TYR A 277 -15.16 1.98 -20.64
C TYR A 277 -13.91 2.13 -21.51
N TYR A 278 -12.74 2.09 -20.87
CA TYR A 278 -11.45 2.07 -21.55
C TYR A 278 -11.09 0.64 -21.96
N ASN A 279 -11.38 0.32 -23.21
CA ASN A 279 -11.07 -1.00 -23.76
C ASN A 279 -9.62 -1.12 -24.23
N ILE A 280 -9.10 -2.35 -24.16
CA ILE A 280 -7.82 -2.76 -24.74
C ILE A 280 -8.12 -3.86 -25.76
N GLU A 281 -7.53 -3.80 -26.94
CA GLU A 281 -7.73 -4.82 -27.98
C GLU A 281 -6.87 -6.08 -27.75
N LEU A 282 -7.08 -6.74 -26.61
CA LEU A 282 -6.41 -7.99 -26.23
C LEU A 282 -6.83 -9.14 -27.16
N LYS A 283 -5.86 -9.84 -27.76
CA LYS A 283 -6.10 -11.01 -28.62
C LYS A 283 -5.54 -12.29 -28.04
N GLU A 284 -4.37 -12.23 -27.44
CA GLU A 284 -3.70 -13.42 -26.89
C GLU A 284 -3.05 -13.12 -25.54
N ILE A 285 -2.94 -14.15 -24.73
CA ILE A 285 -2.09 -14.17 -23.54
C ILE A 285 -1.06 -15.27 -23.74
N HIS A 286 0.22 -14.96 -23.53
CA HIS A 286 1.30 -15.95 -23.56
C HIS A 286 1.83 -16.17 -22.15
N VAL A 287 2.07 -17.41 -21.77
CA VAL A 287 2.66 -17.77 -20.47
C VAL A 287 3.99 -18.47 -20.73
N ALA A 288 5.08 -17.91 -20.20
CA ALA A 288 6.45 -18.36 -20.48
C ALA A 288 6.73 -18.49 -21.99
N GLY A 289 6.33 -17.45 -22.76
CA GLY A 289 6.51 -17.37 -24.20
C GLY A 289 5.63 -18.30 -25.04
N LYS A 290 4.62 -18.97 -24.44
CA LYS A 290 3.70 -19.86 -25.18
C LYS A 290 2.28 -19.31 -25.16
N PRO A 291 1.60 -19.17 -26.32
CA PRO A 291 0.21 -18.72 -26.37
C PRO A 291 -0.71 -19.71 -25.65
N LEU A 292 -1.67 -19.17 -24.88
CA LEU A 292 -2.77 -19.96 -24.38
C LEU A 292 -3.61 -20.49 -25.54
N LYS A 293 -4.04 -21.76 -25.46
CA LYS A 293 -4.86 -22.41 -26.50
C LYS A 293 -6.30 -21.93 -26.44
N LEU A 294 -6.54 -20.68 -26.82
CA LEU A 294 -7.83 -20.00 -26.77
C LEU A 294 -8.18 -19.43 -28.14
N ASN A 295 -9.48 -19.31 -28.42
CA ASN A 295 -9.93 -18.49 -29.55
C ASN A 295 -9.76 -17.01 -29.17
N PRO A 296 -9.14 -16.14 -29.99
CA PRO A 296 -9.00 -14.71 -29.70
C PRO A 296 -10.31 -14.00 -29.36
N ARG A 297 -11.46 -14.48 -29.88
CA ARG A 297 -12.79 -13.96 -29.53
C ARG A 297 -13.16 -14.12 -28.06
N THR A 298 -12.42 -14.94 -27.29
CA THR A 298 -12.64 -15.12 -25.85
C THR A 298 -12.48 -13.80 -25.09
N PHE A 299 -11.55 -12.94 -25.51
CA PHE A 299 -11.30 -11.64 -24.90
C PHE A 299 -12.18 -10.51 -25.47
N ASP A 300 -13.01 -10.83 -26.48
CA ASP A 300 -13.85 -9.88 -27.20
C ASP A 300 -15.33 -9.93 -26.74
N GLY A 301 -15.65 -10.72 -25.72
CA GLY A 301 -17.02 -10.96 -25.26
C GLY A 301 -17.64 -9.78 -24.50
N LYS A 302 -18.95 -9.56 -24.69
CA LYS A 302 -19.74 -8.47 -24.06
C LYS A 302 -19.09 -7.09 -24.26
N TYR A 303 -18.33 -6.61 -23.28
CA TYR A 303 -17.62 -5.32 -23.37
C TYR A 303 -16.15 -5.47 -23.79
N GLY A 304 -15.60 -6.68 -23.88
CA GLY A 304 -14.20 -6.95 -24.21
C GLY A 304 -13.28 -6.99 -23.01
N ALA A 305 -12.01 -6.67 -23.25
CA ALA A 305 -11.05 -6.37 -22.18
C ALA A 305 -11.17 -4.89 -21.80
N ILE A 306 -11.54 -4.65 -20.55
CA ILE A 306 -11.64 -3.32 -19.93
C ILE A 306 -10.44 -3.15 -18.99
N LEU A 307 -9.75 -2.02 -19.10
CA LEU A 307 -8.79 -1.58 -18.09
C LEU A 307 -9.51 -0.69 -17.08
N ASP A 308 -9.51 -1.11 -15.82
CA ASP A 308 -10.27 -0.46 -14.76
C ASP A 308 -9.41 -0.31 -13.50
N SER A 309 -9.13 0.93 -13.15
CA SER A 309 -8.39 1.29 -11.94
C SER A 309 -9.21 1.19 -10.65
N GLY A 310 -10.54 1.23 -10.72
CA GLY A 310 -11.42 1.01 -9.57
C GLY A 310 -11.51 -0.46 -9.17
N THR A 311 -10.99 -1.36 -10.00
CA THR A 311 -10.95 -2.80 -9.73
C THR A 311 -9.57 -3.22 -9.23
N THR A 312 -9.50 -3.96 -8.13
CA THR A 312 -8.24 -4.43 -7.54
C THR A 312 -7.50 -5.44 -8.43
N TYR A 313 -8.18 -6.54 -8.74
CA TYR A 313 -7.63 -7.72 -9.39
C TYR A 313 -8.06 -7.84 -10.86
N ALA A 314 -7.58 -8.86 -11.57
CA ALA A 314 -8.14 -9.16 -12.89
C ALA A 314 -9.20 -10.26 -12.80
N TYR A 315 -10.22 -10.17 -13.65
CA TYR A 315 -11.29 -11.15 -13.75
C TYR A 315 -11.43 -11.59 -15.20
N PHE A 316 -11.16 -12.87 -15.45
CA PHE A 316 -11.17 -13.44 -16.79
C PHE A 316 -12.44 -14.24 -17.05
N PRO A 317 -12.93 -14.27 -18.30
CA PRO A 317 -13.94 -15.24 -18.73
C PRO A 317 -13.48 -16.66 -18.40
N GLU A 318 -14.42 -17.54 -18.06
CA GLU A 318 -14.13 -18.86 -17.50
C GLU A 318 -13.06 -19.65 -18.28
N LYS A 319 -13.17 -19.69 -19.62
CA LYS A 319 -12.20 -20.39 -20.48
C LYS A 319 -10.79 -19.80 -20.38
N ALA A 320 -10.69 -18.48 -20.36
CA ALA A 320 -9.41 -17.79 -20.23
C ALA A 320 -8.81 -17.99 -18.84
N TYR A 321 -9.62 -17.92 -17.77
CA TYR A 321 -9.19 -18.17 -16.40
C TYR A 321 -8.56 -19.56 -16.24
N TYR A 322 -9.26 -20.62 -16.67
CA TYR A 322 -8.72 -21.97 -16.53
C TYR A 322 -7.46 -22.20 -17.37
N ALA A 323 -7.44 -21.73 -18.61
CA ALA A 323 -6.24 -21.84 -19.45
C ALA A 323 -5.03 -21.12 -18.85
N PHE A 324 -5.24 -19.91 -18.30
CA PHE A 324 -4.18 -19.16 -17.63
C PHE A 324 -3.70 -19.86 -16.36
N LYS A 325 -4.63 -20.23 -15.47
CA LYS A 325 -4.35 -20.94 -14.22
C LYS A 325 -3.56 -22.21 -14.49
N ASP A 326 -4.00 -23.06 -15.41
CA ASP A 326 -3.34 -24.32 -15.71
C ASP A 326 -1.94 -24.13 -16.30
N ALA A 327 -1.76 -23.10 -17.13
CA ALA A 327 -0.46 -22.75 -17.70
C ALA A 327 0.53 -22.26 -16.62
N ILE A 328 0.08 -21.43 -15.67
CA ILE A 328 0.90 -20.99 -14.54
C ILE A 328 1.22 -22.17 -13.63
N MET A 329 0.22 -22.92 -13.17
CA MET A 329 0.37 -24.08 -12.27
C MET A 329 1.39 -25.09 -12.79
N LYS A 330 1.39 -25.32 -14.12
CA LYS A 330 2.36 -26.21 -14.77
C LYS A 330 3.81 -25.73 -14.63
N LYS A 331 4.04 -24.43 -14.53
CA LYS A 331 5.38 -23.84 -14.40
C LYS A 331 5.89 -23.79 -12.97
N ILE A 332 4.98 -23.77 -11.99
CA ILE A 332 5.32 -23.61 -10.57
C ILE A 332 5.00 -24.86 -9.75
N SER A 333 4.94 -26.04 -10.38
CA SER A 333 4.58 -27.30 -9.73
C SER A 333 5.54 -27.74 -8.62
N PHE A 334 6.71 -27.11 -8.52
CA PHE A 334 7.70 -27.33 -7.45
C PHE A 334 7.39 -26.52 -6.18
N LEU A 335 6.52 -25.51 -6.25
CA LEU A 335 6.09 -24.75 -5.08
C LEU A 335 5.00 -25.48 -4.31
N LYS A 336 4.95 -25.26 -2.99
CA LYS A 336 3.91 -25.83 -2.14
C LYS A 336 2.66 -24.96 -2.20
N GLN A 337 1.56 -25.52 -2.70
CA GLN A 337 0.25 -24.87 -2.63
C GLN A 337 -0.23 -24.78 -1.18
N ILE A 338 -0.76 -23.63 -0.80
CA ILE A 338 -1.31 -23.34 0.54
C ILE A 338 -2.68 -22.65 0.42
N ASN A 339 -3.44 -22.62 1.51
CA ASN A 339 -4.68 -21.86 1.59
C ASN A 339 -4.41 -20.35 1.52
N GLY A 340 -5.41 -19.58 1.13
CA GLY A 340 -5.35 -18.12 1.14
C GLY A 340 -5.34 -17.51 2.55
N PRO A 341 -5.02 -16.22 2.65
CA PRO A 341 -5.02 -15.51 3.92
C PRO A 341 -6.41 -15.39 4.52
N ASP A 342 -7.45 -15.25 3.70
CA ASP A 342 -8.85 -15.25 4.13
C ASP A 342 -9.50 -16.62 3.83
N PRO A 343 -9.95 -17.37 4.85
CA PRO A 343 -10.57 -18.68 4.65
C PRO A 343 -11.93 -18.63 3.94
N ASN A 344 -12.58 -17.47 3.84
CA ASN A 344 -13.84 -17.29 3.12
C ASN A 344 -13.65 -17.32 1.60
N PHE A 345 -12.44 -17.01 1.13
CA PHE A 345 -12.08 -17.01 -0.29
C PHE A 345 -11.24 -18.23 -0.65
N LYS A 346 -11.48 -18.79 -1.84
CA LYS A 346 -10.75 -19.95 -2.36
C LYS A 346 -9.57 -19.50 -3.21
N ASP A 347 -8.67 -18.72 -2.61
CA ASP A 347 -7.49 -18.21 -3.30
C ASP A 347 -6.50 -19.33 -3.63
N ILE A 348 -5.80 -19.16 -4.74
CA ILE A 348 -4.75 -20.08 -5.17
C ILE A 348 -3.40 -19.48 -4.77
N CYS A 349 -2.81 -20.01 -3.70
CA CYS A 349 -1.59 -19.48 -3.10
C CYS A 349 -0.46 -20.51 -3.02
N PHE A 350 0.79 -20.01 -3.01
CA PHE A 350 2.00 -20.83 -2.99
C PHE A 350 3.00 -20.28 -1.98
N SER A 351 3.60 -21.17 -1.19
CA SER A 351 4.72 -20.84 -0.31
C SER A 351 6.06 -21.31 -0.89
N GLY A 352 7.14 -20.65 -0.45
CA GLY A 352 8.51 -20.99 -0.85
C GLY A 352 9.06 -20.17 -2.02
N ALA A 353 8.41 -19.07 -2.39
CA ALA A 353 8.87 -18.20 -3.48
C ALA A 353 9.96 -17.20 -3.04
N GLY A 354 10.15 -16.99 -1.74
CA GLY A 354 11.05 -15.95 -1.20
C GLY A 354 10.30 -14.65 -0.92
N ARG A 355 10.93 -13.70 -0.20
CA ARG A 355 10.31 -12.41 0.18
C ARG A 355 10.59 -11.27 -0.80
N ASP A 356 11.67 -11.42 -1.56
CA ASP A 356 12.19 -10.41 -2.46
C ASP A 356 11.41 -10.44 -3.78
N VAL A 357 10.71 -9.35 -4.09
CA VAL A 357 9.89 -9.23 -5.31
C VAL A 357 10.75 -9.26 -6.57
N THR A 358 11.99 -8.76 -6.48
CA THR A 358 12.92 -8.70 -7.61
C THR A 358 13.38 -10.10 -8.06
N GLU A 359 13.28 -11.09 -7.17
CA GLU A 359 13.64 -12.48 -7.42
C GLU A 359 12.46 -13.32 -7.94
N LEU A 360 11.22 -12.82 -7.84
CA LEU A 360 10.04 -13.55 -8.32
C LEU A 360 10.08 -13.95 -9.81
N PRO A 361 10.66 -13.16 -10.74
CA PRO A 361 10.81 -13.58 -12.14
C PRO A 361 11.65 -14.85 -12.32
N LYS A 362 12.46 -15.25 -11.33
CA LYS A 362 13.21 -16.52 -11.35
C LYS A 362 12.34 -17.71 -10.96
N VAL A 363 11.24 -17.46 -10.24
CA VAL A 363 10.35 -18.47 -9.68
C VAL A 363 9.07 -18.62 -10.51
N PHE A 364 8.47 -17.49 -10.90
CA PHE A 364 7.22 -17.44 -11.65
C PHE A 364 7.46 -17.01 -13.10
N PRO A 365 6.67 -17.52 -14.05
CA PRO A 365 6.88 -17.24 -15.47
C PRO A 365 6.43 -15.83 -15.86
N GLU A 366 7.15 -15.19 -16.79
CA GLU A 366 6.66 -14.00 -17.47
C GLU A 366 5.34 -14.28 -18.23
N VAL A 367 4.45 -13.29 -18.23
CA VAL A 367 3.17 -13.33 -18.94
C VAL A 367 3.12 -12.18 -19.93
N ASP A 368 2.82 -12.45 -21.20
CA ASP A 368 2.60 -11.41 -22.19
C ASP A 368 1.12 -11.24 -22.52
N MET A 369 0.68 -9.99 -22.67
CA MET A 369 -0.61 -9.65 -23.26
C MET A 369 -0.36 -9.08 -24.66
N VAL A 370 -0.91 -9.74 -25.69
CA VAL A 370 -0.69 -9.39 -27.10
C VAL A 370 -1.94 -8.70 -27.66
N PHE A 371 -1.72 -7.54 -28.26
CA PHE A 371 -2.76 -6.69 -28.84
C PHE A 371 -3.02 -7.01 -30.31
N ALA A 372 -4.08 -6.42 -30.88
CA ALA A 372 -4.52 -6.67 -32.25
C ALA A 372 -3.49 -6.35 -33.34
N ASP A 373 -2.61 -5.37 -33.09
CA ASP A 373 -1.54 -4.96 -34.00
C ASP A 373 -0.27 -5.83 -33.86
N GLY A 374 -0.30 -6.83 -32.97
CA GLY A 374 0.83 -7.71 -32.68
C GLY A 374 1.83 -7.14 -31.67
N GLN A 375 1.66 -5.90 -31.21
CA GLN A 375 2.44 -5.40 -30.07
C GLN A 375 2.03 -6.13 -28.80
N LYS A 376 2.93 -6.14 -27.80
CA LYS A 376 2.68 -6.81 -26.54
C LYS A 376 3.20 -6.02 -25.34
N ILE A 377 2.55 -6.20 -24.21
CA ILE A 377 3.09 -5.80 -22.90
C ILE A 377 3.48 -7.05 -22.13
N SER A 378 4.65 -7.01 -21.50
CA SER A 378 5.14 -8.09 -20.63
C SER A 378 4.82 -7.75 -19.18
N LEU A 379 4.22 -8.70 -18.47
CA LEU A 379 3.80 -8.61 -17.09
C LEU A 379 4.78 -9.40 -16.22
N SER A 380 5.36 -8.72 -15.23
CA SER A 380 6.17 -9.35 -14.19
C SER A 380 5.25 -10.06 -13.18
N PRO A 381 5.79 -10.95 -12.33
CA PRO A 381 4.98 -11.66 -11.34
C PRO A 381 4.16 -10.76 -10.42
N GLU A 382 4.65 -9.56 -10.08
CA GLU A 382 3.88 -8.59 -9.28
C GLU A 382 2.60 -8.07 -9.97
N ASN A 383 2.48 -8.24 -11.30
CA ASN A 383 1.32 -7.82 -12.07
C ASN A 383 0.18 -8.84 -12.09
N TYR A 384 0.39 -10.07 -11.62
CA TYR A 384 -0.65 -11.09 -11.53
C TYR A 384 -0.62 -11.87 -10.20
N LEU A 385 0.23 -11.46 -9.26
CA LEU A 385 0.31 -12.01 -7.91
C LEU A 385 0.06 -10.94 -6.84
N PHE A 386 -0.52 -11.36 -5.71
CA PHE A 386 -0.57 -10.57 -4.49
C PHE A 386 0.08 -11.32 -3.32
N ARG A 387 0.53 -10.58 -2.30
CA ARG A 387 1.23 -11.15 -1.13
C ARG A 387 0.26 -11.86 -0.21
N HIS A 388 0.69 -13.00 0.31
CA HIS A 388 -0.05 -13.68 1.37
C HIS A 388 0.23 -13.01 2.72
N THR A 389 -0.76 -12.32 3.29
CA THR A 389 -0.58 -11.50 4.50
C THR A 389 -0.17 -12.30 5.75
N LYS A 390 -0.55 -13.58 5.83
CA LYS A 390 -0.24 -14.44 7.01
C LYS A 390 0.99 -15.35 6.86
N VAL A 391 1.55 -15.52 5.66
CA VAL A 391 2.62 -16.49 5.38
C VAL A 391 3.70 -15.79 4.60
N SER A 392 4.83 -15.59 5.25
CA SER A 392 5.92 -14.82 4.68
C SER A 392 6.57 -15.52 3.48
N GLY A 393 6.80 -14.76 2.40
CA GLY A 393 7.34 -15.30 1.14
C GLY A 393 6.37 -16.23 0.39
N ALA A 394 5.07 -16.11 0.67
CA ALA A 394 4.01 -16.74 -0.07
C ALA A 394 3.20 -15.72 -0.87
N TYR A 395 2.70 -16.15 -2.03
CA TYR A 395 1.97 -15.31 -2.98
C TYR A 395 0.76 -16.05 -3.54
N CYS A 396 -0.24 -15.29 -3.94
CA CYS A 396 -1.51 -15.78 -4.45
C CYS A 396 -1.76 -15.23 -5.87
N LEU A 397 -2.46 -16.00 -6.72
CA LEU A 397 -2.89 -15.52 -8.03
C LEU A 397 -3.92 -14.39 -7.86
N GLY A 398 -3.62 -13.21 -8.38
CA GLY A 398 -4.54 -12.06 -8.45
C GLY A 398 -5.36 -12.02 -9.73
N ILE A 399 -5.62 -13.19 -10.33
CA ILE A 399 -6.48 -13.37 -11.50
C ILE A 399 -7.59 -14.32 -11.10
N PHE A 400 -8.83 -13.89 -11.23
CA PHE A 400 -10.02 -14.60 -10.79
C PHE A 400 -10.95 -14.94 -11.97
N LYS A 401 -11.90 -15.83 -11.73
CA LYS A 401 -12.96 -16.14 -12.69
C LYS A 401 -14.05 -15.07 -12.63
N ASN A 402 -14.44 -14.51 -13.76
CA ASN A 402 -15.52 -13.51 -13.86
C ASN A 402 -16.92 -14.13 -13.88
N GLY A 403 -17.20 -15.12 -13.01
CA GLY A 403 -18.47 -15.84 -13.00
C GLY A 403 -18.89 -16.32 -14.40
N ASN A 404 -20.12 -15.96 -14.79
CA ASN A 404 -20.67 -16.22 -16.13
C ASN A 404 -20.49 -15.04 -17.11
N ASP A 405 -19.91 -13.93 -16.66
CA ASP A 405 -19.68 -12.75 -17.50
C ASP A 405 -18.52 -13.02 -18.49
N GLN A 406 -18.72 -12.62 -19.75
CA GLN A 406 -17.75 -12.80 -20.83
C GLN A 406 -16.79 -11.61 -20.98
N THR A 407 -16.95 -10.58 -20.14
CA THR A 407 -16.05 -9.42 -20.08
C THR A 407 -14.75 -9.84 -19.40
N THR A 408 -13.62 -9.36 -19.93
CA THR A 408 -12.34 -9.42 -19.25
C THR A 408 -12.13 -8.11 -18.52
N LEU A 409 -12.01 -8.14 -17.20
CA LEU A 409 -11.75 -6.96 -16.38
C LEU A 409 -10.29 -6.97 -15.92
N LEU A 410 -9.55 -5.93 -16.21
CA LEU A 410 -8.13 -5.80 -15.91
C LEU A 410 -7.97 -4.72 -14.85
N GLY A 411 -7.83 -5.15 -13.60
CA GLY A 411 -7.67 -4.25 -12.46
C GLY A 411 -6.29 -3.62 -12.33
N GLY A 412 -6.12 -2.81 -11.29
CA GLY A 412 -4.87 -2.11 -10.94
C GLY A 412 -3.67 -3.05 -10.82
N ILE A 413 -3.88 -4.31 -10.40
CA ILE A 413 -2.80 -5.32 -10.32
C ILE A 413 -2.02 -5.46 -11.64
N ILE A 414 -2.71 -5.43 -12.79
CA ILE A 414 -2.10 -5.66 -14.12
C ILE A 414 -1.11 -4.56 -14.49
N VAL A 415 -1.28 -3.36 -13.93
CA VAL A 415 -0.55 -2.14 -14.33
C VAL A 415 0.30 -1.53 -13.21
N ARG A 416 0.58 -2.29 -12.14
CA ARG A 416 1.66 -1.94 -11.19
C ARG A 416 2.99 -1.72 -11.93
N ASN A 417 3.75 -0.72 -11.50
CA ASN A 417 4.99 -0.27 -12.14
C ASN A 417 4.86 -0.08 -13.67
N THR A 418 3.71 0.46 -14.08
CA THR A 418 3.40 0.76 -15.47
C THR A 418 2.73 2.11 -15.55
N LEU A 419 3.34 3.05 -16.29
CA LEU A 419 2.69 4.29 -16.69
C LEU A 419 1.67 3.96 -17.78
N VAL A 420 0.40 4.17 -17.46
CA VAL A 420 -0.72 4.00 -18.38
C VAL A 420 -1.20 5.37 -18.82
N THR A 421 -1.16 5.65 -20.12
CA THR A 421 -1.67 6.90 -20.69
C THR A 421 -2.96 6.63 -21.46
N TYR A 422 -4.06 7.21 -20.99
CA TYR A 422 -5.37 7.17 -21.62
C TYR A 422 -5.49 8.35 -22.57
N ASN A 423 -5.02 8.19 -23.81
CA ASN A 423 -5.12 9.21 -24.85
C ASN A 423 -6.49 9.12 -25.52
N ARG A 424 -7.46 9.83 -24.93
CA ARG A 424 -8.87 9.82 -25.33
C ARG A 424 -9.08 10.52 -26.67
N GLU A 425 -8.27 11.53 -26.99
CA GLU A 425 -8.30 12.25 -28.27
C GLU A 425 -8.04 11.32 -29.45
N ASN A 426 -7.03 10.43 -29.32
CA ASN A 426 -6.66 9.50 -30.38
C ASN A 426 -7.24 8.10 -30.18
N SER A 427 -8.10 7.90 -29.16
CA SER A 427 -8.67 6.60 -28.83
C SER A 427 -7.62 5.50 -28.63
N THR A 428 -6.55 5.79 -27.89
CA THR A 428 -5.47 4.82 -27.59
C THR A 428 -5.14 4.78 -26.10
N ILE A 429 -4.75 3.60 -25.60
CA ILE A 429 -4.14 3.43 -24.28
C ILE A 429 -2.67 3.05 -24.48
N GLY A 430 -1.77 3.84 -23.89
CA GLY A 430 -0.33 3.60 -23.89
C GLY A 430 0.14 2.94 -22.60
N PHE A 431 1.12 2.04 -22.68
CA PHE A 431 1.72 1.32 -21.56
C PHE A 431 3.24 1.49 -21.60
N TRP A 432 3.84 1.90 -20.49
CA TRP A 432 5.29 2.03 -20.36
C TRP A 432 5.75 1.53 -18.99
N LYS A 433 6.57 0.47 -18.98
CA LYS A 433 7.10 -0.11 -17.75
C LYS A 433 8.08 0.85 -17.08
N THR A 434 7.84 1.16 -15.81
CA THR A 434 8.65 2.12 -15.06
C THR A 434 8.42 2.00 -13.56
N ASN A 435 9.38 2.47 -12.76
CA ASN A 435 9.19 2.57 -11.32
C ASN A 435 8.29 3.77 -11.00
N CYS A 436 7.01 3.50 -10.76
CA CYS A 436 6.01 4.55 -10.52
C CYS A 436 6.22 5.33 -9.23
N SER A 437 6.90 4.73 -8.24
CA SER A 437 7.21 5.41 -6.96
C SER A 437 8.23 6.53 -7.11
N GLU A 438 9.13 6.42 -8.09
CA GLU A 438 10.12 7.45 -8.41
C GLU A 438 9.61 8.41 -9.47
N LEU A 439 8.65 7.99 -10.29
CA LEU A 439 8.11 8.79 -11.38
C LEU A 439 7.56 10.13 -10.88
N TRP A 440 6.92 10.18 -9.72
CA TRP A 440 6.43 11.43 -9.12
C TRP A 440 7.52 12.51 -9.04
N LYS A 441 8.73 12.15 -8.62
CA LYS A 441 9.87 13.08 -8.50
C LYS A 441 10.38 13.55 -9.87
N ASN A 442 10.20 12.71 -10.90
CA ASN A 442 10.74 12.91 -12.24
C ASN A 442 9.73 13.47 -13.25
N LEU A 443 8.45 13.60 -12.90
CA LEU A 443 7.40 14.12 -13.80
C LEU A 443 7.68 15.53 -14.31
N HIS A 444 8.51 16.31 -13.61
CA HIS A 444 8.97 17.61 -14.09
C HIS A 444 9.78 17.51 -15.40
N TYR A 445 10.44 16.39 -15.68
CA TYR A 445 11.26 16.19 -16.89
C TYR A 445 10.49 15.69 -18.13
N LEU A 446 9.24 15.23 -17.97
CA LEU A 446 8.42 14.72 -19.08
C LEU A 446 7.57 15.80 -19.77
N SER A 447 7.72 17.06 -19.34
CA SER A 447 7.05 18.21 -19.97
C SER A 447 7.77 18.62 -21.26
N PRO A 448 7.03 19.07 -22.29
CA PRO A 448 7.65 19.62 -23.48
C PRO A 448 8.49 20.84 -23.10
N ALA A 449 9.80 20.78 -23.35
CA ALA A 449 10.67 21.93 -23.19
C ALA A 449 10.16 23.08 -24.08
N PRO A 450 10.13 24.33 -23.59
CA PRO A 450 9.82 25.46 -24.46
C PRO A 450 10.85 25.52 -25.60
N PRO A 451 10.43 25.84 -26.83
CA PRO A 451 11.37 25.99 -27.94
C PRO A 451 12.43 27.05 -27.57
N PRO A 452 13.71 26.81 -27.88
CA PRO A 452 14.76 27.76 -27.57
C PRO A 452 14.45 29.10 -28.24
N ALA A 453 14.50 30.17 -27.45
CA ALA A 453 14.35 31.53 -27.97
C ALA A 453 15.41 31.77 -29.07
N PRO A 454 15.07 32.50 -30.16
CA PRO A 454 16.05 32.86 -31.17
C PRO A 454 17.17 33.68 -30.53
N LEU A 455 18.42 33.21 -30.65
CA LEU A 455 19.61 33.90 -30.15
C LEU A 455 19.74 35.29 -30.81
N PRO A 456 19.79 36.39 -30.04
CA PRO A 456 20.30 37.66 -30.53
C PRO A 456 21.82 37.60 -30.61
N SER A 457 22.35 38.05 -31.74
CA SER A 457 23.77 38.19 -32.05
C SER A 457 24.56 39.00 -31.01
N HIS A 458 25.66 38.40 -30.57
CA HIS A 458 26.87 38.96 -29.95
C HIS A 458 26.90 40.45 -29.56
N VAL A 459 27.11 40.71 -28.26
CA VAL A 459 28.14 41.65 -27.78
C VAL A 459 28.81 41.05 -26.54
N LEU A 460 30.13 40.83 -26.63
CA LEU A 460 31.01 40.42 -25.53
C LEU A 460 31.15 41.60 -24.55
N ASN A 461 30.85 41.40 -23.28
CA ASN A 461 31.48 42.18 -22.21
C ASN A 461 31.57 41.34 -20.92
N THR A 462 32.80 41.12 -20.51
CA THR A 462 33.24 40.43 -19.31
C THR A 462 33.02 41.29 -18.07
N SER A 463 32.19 40.82 -17.14
CA SER A 463 32.29 41.17 -15.72
C SER A 463 32.10 39.93 -14.87
N LYS A 464 33.06 39.70 -13.98
CA LYS A 464 33.07 38.65 -12.96
C LYS A 464 31.88 38.83 -12.02
N GLU A 465 31.12 37.78 -11.79
CA GLU A 465 30.14 37.74 -10.71
C GLU A 465 30.28 36.43 -9.92
N VAL A 466 30.21 36.60 -8.61
CA VAL A 466 30.51 35.66 -7.53
C VAL A 466 29.31 34.73 -7.31
N PRO A 467 29.49 33.42 -7.04
CA PRO A 467 28.37 32.53 -6.78
C PRO A 467 27.71 32.86 -5.42
N PRO A 468 26.37 32.86 -5.31
CA PRO A 468 25.69 33.00 -4.04
C PRO A 468 25.88 31.74 -3.17
N PRO A 469 25.80 31.90 -1.83
CA PRO A 469 26.16 30.86 -0.87
C PRO A 469 25.16 29.70 -0.90
N GLY A 470 25.72 28.49 -0.78
CA GLY A 470 24.97 27.23 -0.83
C GLY A 470 23.83 27.16 0.18
N SER A 471 22.66 26.82 -0.33
CA SER A 471 21.58 26.21 0.44
C SER A 471 22.07 24.88 1.03
N PRO A 472 21.63 24.52 2.26
CA PRO A 472 22.15 23.35 2.98
C PRO A 472 21.90 22.08 2.16
N SER A 473 23.00 21.40 1.85
CA SER A 473 22.99 20.07 1.26
C SER A 473 22.32 19.10 2.24
N VAL A 474 21.10 18.66 1.92
CA VAL A 474 20.61 17.37 2.42
C VAL A 474 21.43 16.29 1.70
N PRO A 475 22.10 15.37 2.40
CA PRO A 475 22.83 14.31 1.73
C PRO A 475 21.86 13.47 0.91
N PHE A 476 22.16 13.34 -0.39
CA PHE A 476 21.67 12.28 -1.26
C PHE A 476 21.74 10.93 -0.52
N LEU A 477 20.60 10.31 -0.25
CA LEU A 477 20.54 8.92 0.22
C LEU A 477 20.47 8.00 -1.00
N SER A 478 21.63 7.80 -1.63
CA SER A 478 21.86 6.74 -2.60
C SER A 478 22.93 5.81 -2.03
N GLY A 479 22.49 4.74 -1.38
CA GLY A 479 23.34 3.70 -0.78
C GLY A 479 22.64 3.00 0.38
N GLU A 480 22.94 1.70 0.59
CA GLU A 480 22.51 0.94 1.76
C GLU A 480 23.07 1.59 3.04
N PHE A 481 22.33 2.51 3.66
CA PHE A 481 22.67 2.99 4.99
C PHE A 481 22.33 1.90 6.02
N GLN A 482 23.18 1.74 7.02
CA GLN A 482 22.85 0.98 8.21
C GLN A 482 22.29 1.97 9.22
N VAL A 483 21.12 1.72 9.81
CA VAL A 483 20.53 2.64 10.79
C VAL A 483 20.96 2.21 12.18
N GLY A 484 21.60 3.10 12.93
CA GLY A 484 22.11 2.82 14.27
C GLY A 484 21.05 3.00 15.35
N VAL A 485 20.40 4.16 15.36
CA VAL A 485 19.33 4.47 16.29
C VAL A 485 18.35 5.44 15.64
N ILE A 486 17.06 5.25 15.91
CA ILE A 486 16.01 6.20 15.52
C ILE A 486 15.58 6.90 16.79
N THR A 487 15.67 8.22 16.85
CA THR A 487 15.23 9.01 18.01
C THR A 487 14.07 9.92 17.63
N PHE A 488 13.10 10.04 18.52
CA PHE A 488 11.97 10.94 18.28
C PHE A 488 11.48 11.59 19.58
N ASN A 489 10.95 12.81 19.43
CA ASN A 489 10.38 13.59 20.53
C ASN A 489 8.86 13.52 20.48
N MET A 490 8.26 13.08 21.57
CA MET A 490 6.81 12.98 21.75
C MET A 490 6.36 13.95 22.85
N MET A 491 5.37 14.79 22.54
CA MET A 491 4.66 15.64 23.50
C MET A 491 3.29 15.01 23.78
N LEU A 492 3.01 14.67 25.04
CA LEU A 492 1.75 14.04 25.47
C LEU A 492 0.91 15.03 26.29
N HIS A 493 -0.34 15.21 25.90
CA HIS A 493 -1.33 16.01 26.62
C HIS A 493 -2.32 15.09 27.33
N VAL A 494 -2.18 14.97 28.67
CA VAL A 494 -3.02 14.07 29.46
C VAL A 494 -4.19 14.84 30.08
N ASN A 495 -5.41 14.33 29.87
CA ASN A 495 -6.60 14.98 30.40
C ASN A 495 -6.69 14.77 31.92
N LYS A 496 -6.82 15.88 32.65
CA LYS A 496 -6.55 16.00 34.10
C LYS A 496 -7.41 15.05 34.96
N SER A 497 -6.80 13.97 35.47
CA SER A 497 -7.21 13.30 36.72
C SER A 497 -6.15 12.33 37.24
N SER A 498 -5.16 12.81 38.01
CA SER A 498 -4.32 11.98 38.91
C SER A 498 -3.77 10.64 38.37
N VAL A 499 -3.47 10.53 37.07
CA VAL A 499 -2.78 9.36 36.51
C VAL A 499 -1.29 9.61 36.55
N LYS A 500 -0.56 8.79 37.31
CA LYS A 500 0.90 8.73 37.25
C LYS A 500 1.27 8.03 35.94
N LEU A 501 1.88 8.76 35.00
CA LEU A 501 2.29 8.21 33.70
C LEU A 501 3.23 7.02 33.91
N ASN A 502 2.80 5.82 33.52
CA ASN A 502 3.63 4.62 33.57
C ASN A 502 4.45 4.53 32.27
N ILE A 503 5.68 5.00 32.32
CA ILE A 503 6.57 5.08 31.16
C ILE A 503 6.89 3.68 30.60
N THR A 504 7.00 2.66 31.47
CA THR A 504 7.25 1.28 31.04
C THR A 504 6.08 0.75 30.21
N GLU A 505 4.86 0.99 30.67
CA GLU A 505 3.66 0.57 29.94
C GLU A 505 3.53 1.34 28.61
N LEU A 506 3.84 2.63 28.59
CA LEU A 506 3.85 3.42 27.36
C LEU A 506 4.91 2.91 26.36
N ALA A 507 6.07 2.49 26.84
CA ALA A 507 7.11 1.90 25.99
C ALA A 507 6.66 0.58 25.35
N GLU A 508 5.90 -0.25 26.08
CA GLU A 508 5.31 -1.49 25.54
C GLU A 508 4.31 -1.20 24.42
N PHE A 509 3.43 -0.20 24.59
CA PHE A 509 2.50 0.21 23.54
C PHE A 509 3.21 0.74 22.30
N ILE A 510 4.21 1.62 22.49
CA ILE A 510 5.02 2.14 21.37
C ILE A 510 5.73 1.01 20.65
N ALA A 511 6.28 0.02 21.37
CA ALA A 511 6.93 -1.12 20.75
C ALA A 511 5.95 -1.96 19.91
N ASN A 512 4.73 -2.19 20.43
CA ASN A 512 3.69 -2.94 19.72
C ASN A 512 3.23 -2.22 18.43
N GLU A 513 2.95 -0.92 18.52
CA GLU A 513 2.51 -0.12 17.37
C GLU A 513 3.59 -0.01 16.28
N LEU A 514 4.86 0.02 16.70
CA LEU A 514 6.01 0.06 15.78
C LEU A 514 6.50 -1.33 15.36
N GLU A 515 5.83 -2.40 15.78
CA GLU A 515 6.20 -3.80 15.49
C GLU A 515 7.67 -4.14 15.82
N VAL A 516 8.20 -3.57 16.91
CA VAL A 516 9.56 -3.84 17.42
C VAL A 516 9.50 -4.51 18.79
N SER A 517 10.60 -5.12 19.22
CA SER A 517 10.69 -5.65 20.59
C SER A 517 10.67 -4.51 21.60
N VAL A 518 10.02 -4.71 22.76
CA VAL A 518 10.04 -3.77 23.88
C VAL A 518 11.48 -3.46 24.32
N SER A 519 12.39 -4.44 24.21
CA SER A 519 13.82 -4.25 24.52
C SER A 519 14.54 -3.28 23.58
N GLN A 520 13.94 -2.90 22.45
CA GLN A 520 14.50 -1.94 21.51
C GLN A 520 14.07 -0.50 21.80
N VAL A 521 13.00 -0.29 22.59
CA VAL A 521 12.42 1.04 22.84
C VAL A 521 12.91 1.58 24.18
N HIS A 522 13.66 2.67 24.14
CA HIS A 522 14.27 3.29 25.30
C HIS A 522 13.90 4.76 25.44
N VAL A 523 13.82 5.23 26.67
CA VAL A 523 13.61 6.64 26.99
C VAL A 523 14.97 7.28 27.21
N LEU A 524 15.31 8.29 26.41
CA LEU A 524 16.54 9.06 26.54
C LEU A 524 16.39 10.23 27.51
N ASN A 525 15.25 10.92 27.47
CA ASN A 525 14.97 12.07 28.32
C ASN A 525 13.46 12.17 28.59
N PHE A 526 13.11 12.64 29.79
CA PHE A 526 11.74 12.80 30.24
C PHE A 526 11.61 14.09 31.05
N THR A 527 10.72 14.99 30.64
CA THR A 527 10.39 16.22 31.38
C THR A 527 8.89 16.29 31.61
N SER A 528 8.48 16.49 32.86
CA SER A 528 7.07 16.60 33.26
C SER A 528 6.66 18.06 33.48
N GLY A 529 5.63 18.51 32.78
CA GLY A 529 4.87 19.74 33.06
C GLY A 529 3.61 19.47 33.88
N GLU A 530 2.77 20.50 34.07
CA GLU A 530 1.50 20.37 34.82
C GLU A 530 0.40 19.61 34.05
N THR A 531 0.42 19.67 32.71
CA THR A 531 -0.53 18.98 31.81
C THR A 531 0.15 18.25 30.65
N ASP A 532 1.41 18.56 30.38
CA ASP A 532 2.13 18.13 29.19
C ASP A 532 3.40 17.37 29.58
N PHE A 533 3.67 16.25 28.93
CA PHE A 533 4.89 15.47 29.12
C PHE A 533 5.72 15.48 27.84
N PHE A 534 6.99 15.83 27.96
CA PHE A 534 7.96 15.75 26.86
C PHE A 534 8.85 14.54 27.05
N ILE A 535 8.77 13.60 26.11
CA ILE A 535 9.52 12.34 26.15
C ILE A 535 10.35 12.20 24.89
N ARG A 536 11.66 12.01 25.05
CA ARG A 536 12.56 11.65 23.96
C ARG A 536 12.78 10.14 23.97
N TRP A 537 12.37 9.49 22.90
CA TRP A 537 12.49 8.06 22.68
C TRP A 537 13.67 7.73 21.77
N ALA A 538 14.21 6.52 21.93
CA ALA A 538 15.21 5.91 21.07
C ALA A 538 14.81 4.47 20.75
N ILE A 539 14.91 4.10 19.48
CA ILE A 539 14.73 2.74 19.00
C ILE A 539 16.08 2.24 18.56
N PHE A 540 16.57 1.22 19.27
CA PHE A 540 17.84 0.56 18.98
C PHE A 540 17.62 -0.69 18.11
N PRO A 541 18.69 -1.21 17.47
CA PRO A 541 18.64 -2.49 16.79
C PRO A 541 18.27 -3.60 17.77
N ALA A 542 17.67 -4.69 17.28
CA ALA A 542 17.46 -5.87 18.09
C ALA A 542 18.79 -6.37 18.69
N ASP A 543 18.77 -7.00 19.86
CA ASP A 543 19.99 -7.43 20.59
C ASP A 543 20.93 -8.34 19.76
N SER A 544 20.39 -8.99 18.72
CA SER A 544 21.10 -9.86 17.76
C SER A 544 21.60 -9.13 16.50
N ALA A 545 21.29 -7.85 16.33
CA ALA A 545 21.56 -7.05 15.14
C ALA A 545 22.46 -5.84 15.44
N GLY A 546 23.40 -5.54 14.55
CA GLY A 546 24.29 -4.36 14.68
C GLY A 546 23.69 -3.05 14.16
N TYR A 547 22.54 -3.12 13.49
CA TYR A 547 21.85 -1.99 12.87
C TYR A 547 20.37 -2.36 12.60
N ILE A 548 19.51 -1.36 12.49
CA ILE A 548 18.13 -1.45 12.00
C ILE A 548 18.18 -1.47 10.47
N SER A 549 17.53 -2.46 9.85
CA SER A 549 17.47 -2.57 8.39
C SER A 549 16.77 -1.35 7.77
N ASN A 550 17.12 -0.98 6.54
CA ASN A 550 16.47 0.18 5.87
C ASN A 550 14.95 0.00 5.76
N SER A 551 14.46 -1.21 5.49
CA SER A 551 13.02 -1.48 5.45
C SER A 551 12.36 -1.28 6.82
N THR A 552 12.97 -1.80 7.90
CA THR A 552 12.44 -1.64 9.26
C THR A 552 12.52 -0.18 9.72
N ALA A 553 13.61 0.52 9.39
CA ALA A 553 13.76 1.92 9.73
C ALA A 553 12.73 2.79 9.01
N MET A 554 12.47 2.53 7.73
CA MET A 554 11.47 3.27 6.96
C MET A 554 10.04 2.97 7.42
N ASP A 555 9.72 1.72 7.80
CA ASP A 555 8.43 1.37 8.39
C ASP A 555 8.19 2.10 9.73
N ILE A 556 9.18 2.08 10.64
CA ILE A 556 9.16 2.84 11.89
C ILE A 556 8.97 4.35 11.62
N ILE A 557 9.72 4.91 10.67
CA ILE A 557 9.64 6.34 10.32
C ILE A 557 8.28 6.70 9.72
N SER A 558 7.68 5.82 8.90
CA SER A 558 6.35 6.05 8.31
C SER A 558 5.29 6.13 9.40
N ARG A 559 5.23 5.11 10.26
CA ARG A 559 4.26 5.04 11.38
C ARG A 559 4.39 6.22 12.34
N LEU A 560 5.62 6.71 12.56
CA LEU A 560 5.84 7.92 13.35
C LEU A 560 5.41 9.19 12.61
N LYS A 561 5.66 9.33 11.31
CA LYS A 561 5.32 10.57 10.57
C LYS A 561 3.84 10.74 10.28
N GLU A 562 3.09 9.65 10.16
CA GLU A 562 1.67 9.66 9.78
C GLU A 562 0.72 9.85 10.98
N HIS A 563 1.24 10.07 12.19
CA HIS A 563 0.48 10.14 13.45
C HIS A 563 -0.30 8.85 13.77
N ASP A 564 0.20 7.70 13.33
CA ASP A 564 -0.47 6.40 13.39
C ASP A 564 -0.30 5.63 14.72
N LEU A 565 0.43 6.15 15.72
CA LEU A 565 0.50 5.46 17.02
C LEU A 565 -0.86 5.51 17.72
N GLN A 566 -1.59 4.40 17.75
CA GLN A 566 -2.86 4.32 18.47
C GLN A 566 -2.61 4.11 19.96
N LEU A 567 -2.37 5.20 20.69
CA LEU A 567 -2.22 5.14 22.14
C LEU A 567 -3.59 5.02 22.82
N PRO A 568 -3.73 4.16 23.84
CA PRO A 568 -4.95 4.10 24.66
C PRO A 568 -5.34 5.47 25.23
N GLU A 569 -6.65 5.76 25.32
CA GLU A 569 -7.19 7.06 25.74
C GLU A 569 -6.61 7.59 27.07
N LYS A 570 -6.15 6.69 27.97
CA LYS A 570 -5.50 7.05 29.23
C LYS A 570 -4.19 7.84 29.07
N PHE A 571 -3.54 7.78 27.91
CA PHE A 571 -2.34 8.55 27.59
C PHE A 571 -2.64 9.89 26.93
N GLY A 572 -3.92 10.17 26.64
CA GLY A 572 -4.37 11.40 26.01
C GLY A 572 -3.92 11.55 24.57
N SER A 573 -3.99 12.79 24.06
CA SER A 573 -3.52 13.11 22.70
C SER A 573 -2.01 13.34 22.70
N TYR A 574 -1.32 12.96 21.62
CA TYR A 574 0.11 13.19 21.48
C TYR A 574 0.44 13.95 20.19
N GLN A 575 1.58 14.61 20.19
CA GLN A 575 2.16 15.26 19.02
C GLN A 575 3.63 14.86 18.89
N LEU A 576 4.04 14.47 17.69
CA LEU A 576 5.45 14.20 17.38
C LEU A 576 6.12 15.49 16.92
N VAL A 577 7.22 15.84 17.58
CA VAL A 577 7.87 17.15 17.45
C VAL A 577 9.12 17.08 16.57
N GLU A 578 9.91 16.02 16.71
CA GLU A 578 11.19 15.86 16.01
C GLU A 578 11.48 14.37 15.81
N LEU A 579 12.06 14.01 14.66
CA LEU A 579 12.47 12.65 14.31
C LEU A 579 13.85 12.69 13.67
N ASN A 580 14.82 11.99 14.27
CA ASN A 580 16.20 11.91 13.80
C ASN A 580 16.65 10.46 13.64
N VAL A 581 17.46 10.20 12.62
CA VAL A 581 18.03 8.88 12.30
C VAL A 581 19.55 9.00 12.35
N GLU A 582 20.19 8.23 13.22
CA GLU A 582 21.64 8.25 13.39
C GLU A 582 22.27 6.93 12.88
N PRO A 583 23.47 6.96 12.27
CA PRO A 583 24.16 5.76 11.81
C PRO A 583 24.68 4.90 12.98
N PRO A 584 25.07 3.63 12.76
CA PRO A 584 25.52 2.75 13.81
C PRO A 584 26.89 3.22 14.29
N LEU A 585 27.08 3.28 15.60
CA LEU A 585 28.39 3.54 16.17
C LEU A 585 29.36 2.46 15.67
N LYS A 586 30.37 2.87 14.89
CA LYS A 586 31.45 1.97 14.45
C LYS A 586 32.19 1.46 15.68
N LYS A 587 31.83 0.28 16.18
CA LYS A 587 32.65 -0.45 17.15
C LYS A 587 34.01 -0.71 16.51
N THR A 588 35.08 -0.31 17.18
CA THR A 588 36.43 -0.56 16.67
C THR A 588 36.67 -2.06 16.62
N TRP A 589 37.44 -2.53 15.62
CA TRP A 589 37.79 -3.96 15.44
C TRP A 589 38.27 -4.63 16.74
N MET A 590 38.95 -3.84 17.58
CA MET A 590 39.49 -4.23 18.88
C MET A 590 38.40 -4.52 19.94
N GLU A 591 37.26 -3.81 19.93
CA GLU A 591 36.14 -4.05 20.87
C GLU A 591 35.30 -5.26 20.48
N GLN A 592 35.12 -5.51 19.18
CA GLN A 592 34.38 -6.69 18.70
C GLN A 592 35.10 -8.01 18.99
N HIS A 593 36.44 -7.99 18.99
CA HIS A 593 37.26 -9.18 19.19
C HIS A 593 37.88 -9.27 20.58
N PHE A 594 37.61 -8.30 21.47
CA PHE A 594 38.20 -8.24 22.81
C PHE A 594 37.94 -9.53 23.61
N TRP A 595 36.68 -9.99 23.64
CA TRP A 595 36.29 -11.22 24.35
C TRP A 595 36.84 -12.49 23.69
N SER A 596 36.92 -12.54 22.36
CA SER A 596 37.51 -13.66 21.62
C SER A 596 39.03 -13.75 21.85
N ILE A 597 39.73 -12.62 21.87
CA ILE A 597 41.16 -12.56 22.16
C ILE A 597 41.43 -12.89 23.62
N MET A 598 40.62 -12.39 24.55
CA MET A 598 40.69 -12.72 25.98
C MET A 598 40.45 -14.21 26.24
N THR A 599 39.46 -14.82 25.60
CA THR A 599 39.17 -16.25 25.74
C THR A 599 40.25 -17.14 25.13
N ILE A 600 40.80 -16.77 23.96
CA ILE A 600 41.95 -17.46 23.37
C ILE A 600 43.19 -17.30 24.27
N GLY A 601 43.43 -16.10 24.82
CA GLY A 601 44.52 -15.85 25.75
C GLY A 601 44.40 -16.65 27.06
N LEU A 602 43.20 -16.76 27.63
CA LEU A 602 42.91 -17.60 28.79
C LEU A 602 43.10 -19.09 28.48
N ALA A 603 42.64 -19.55 27.32
CA ALA A 603 42.83 -20.94 26.90
C ALA A 603 44.33 -21.27 26.72
N VAL A 604 45.10 -20.39 26.06
CA VAL A 604 46.54 -20.57 25.85
C VAL A 604 47.30 -20.55 27.17
N THR A 605 46.99 -19.61 28.07
CA THR A 605 47.64 -19.55 29.41
C THR A 605 47.32 -20.76 30.26
N LEU A 606 46.10 -21.30 30.16
CA LEU A 606 45.70 -22.51 30.88
C LEU A 606 46.39 -23.77 30.30
N VAL A 607 46.51 -23.89 28.98
CA VAL A 607 47.27 -24.97 28.32
C VAL A 607 48.75 -24.91 28.66
N VAL A 608 49.37 -23.72 28.59
CA VAL A 608 50.78 -23.52 28.95
C VAL A 608 51.00 -23.78 30.45
N GLY A 609 50.08 -23.34 31.30
CA GLY A 609 50.12 -23.59 32.74
C GLY A 609 50.01 -25.07 33.08
N LEU A 610 49.13 -25.82 32.41
CA LEU A 610 49.03 -27.27 32.57
C LEU A 610 50.27 -28.00 32.05
N ALA A 611 50.85 -27.56 30.93
CA ALA A 611 52.10 -28.12 30.39
C ALA A 611 53.31 -27.82 31.31
N ALA A 612 53.41 -26.61 31.84
CA ALA A 612 54.44 -26.22 32.81
C ALA A 612 54.26 -26.95 34.16
N GLY A 613 53.02 -27.11 34.63
CA GLY A 613 52.72 -27.85 35.85
C GLY A 613 53.02 -29.34 35.73
N SER A 614 52.69 -29.95 34.60
CA SER A 614 53.01 -31.37 34.34
C SER A 614 54.52 -31.59 34.18
N THR A 615 55.25 -30.71 33.48
CA THR A 615 56.72 -30.78 33.40
C THR A 615 57.38 -30.52 34.77
N TRP A 616 56.87 -29.60 35.58
CA TRP A 616 57.35 -29.36 36.95
C TRP A 616 57.06 -30.54 37.89
N LEU A 617 55.89 -31.16 37.78
CA LEU A 617 55.55 -32.36 38.54
C LEU A 617 56.45 -33.54 38.16
N ILE A 618 56.71 -33.76 36.86
CA ILE A 618 57.65 -34.78 36.38
C ILE A 618 59.07 -34.49 36.91
N TRP A 619 59.51 -33.24 36.87
CA TRP A 619 60.81 -32.83 37.40
C TRP A 619 60.90 -32.99 38.93
N ARG A 620 59.83 -32.66 39.67
CA ARG A 620 59.76 -32.83 41.13
C ARG A 620 59.70 -34.30 41.54
N TYR A 621 59.02 -35.14 40.77
CA TYR A 621 59.01 -36.59 40.98
C TYR A 621 60.41 -37.18 40.77
N ARG A 622 61.10 -36.80 39.68
CA ARG A 622 62.50 -37.19 39.45
C ARG A 622 63.47 -36.68 40.52
N ARG A 623 63.22 -35.51 41.13
CA ARG A 623 64.03 -34.99 42.24
C ARG A 623 63.79 -35.70 43.57
N ARG A 624 62.58 -36.23 43.81
CA ARG A 624 62.26 -37.00 45.02
C ARG A 624 62.91 -38.40 45.04
N ASP A 625 63.20 -38.97 43.88
CA ASP A 625 63.99 -40.21 43.74
C ASP A 625 65.51 -39.99 43.93
N MET A 626 65.98 -38.75 44.09
CA MET A 626 67.41 -38.40 44.14
C MET A 626 67.87 -37.86 45.50
N SER A 627 67.04 -37.96 46.54
CA SER A 627 67.38 -37.57 47.91
C SER A 627 67.15 -38.73 48.87
N SER A 628 67.89 -39.81 48.64
CA SER A 628 68.20 -40.86 49.60
C SER A 628 69.68 -41.23 49.42
N TYR A 629 70.58 -40.61 50.19
CA TYR A 629 71.84 -41.24 50.61
C TYR A 629 72.41 -40.51 51.84
N GLU A 630 72.74 -41.33 52.85
CA GLU A 630 73.14 -41.04 54.24
C GLU A 630 74.49 -40.30 54.40
N PRO A 631 74.91 -40.05 55.66
CA PRO A 631 76.03 -40.88 56.13
C PRO A 631 75.87 -41.48 57.53
N VAL A 632 76.57 -42.62 57.65
CA VAL A 632 76.62 -43.65 58.67
C VAL A 632 77.40 -43.24 59.94
N GLY A 633 76.90 -43.68 61.09
CA GLY A 633 77.71 -44.21 62.20
C GLY A 633 77.82 -43.34 63.47
N VAL A 634 77.39 -43.91 64.61
CA VAL A 634 78.12 -44.03 65.90
C VAL A 634 77.15 -44.49 67.03
N VAL A 635 77.40 -45.71 67.52
CA VAL A 635 77.35 -46.25 68.92
C VAL A 635 76.07 -46.11 69.79
N GLY A 636 75.56 -47.26 70.29
CA GLY A 636 74.39 -47.45 71.19
C GLY A 636 74.61 -47.05 72.67
N PRO A 637 73.93 -47.60 73.72
CA PRO A 637 73.06 -48.80 73.80
C PRO A 637 71.76 -48.66 74.69
N GLU A 638 71.07 -49.80 74.91
CA GLU A 638 70.27 -50.21 76.11
C GLU A 638 68.93 -49.49 76.47
N GLN A 639 67.79 -50.21 76.41
CA GLN A 639 67.06 -50.90 77.51
C GLN A 639 66.07 -49.92 78.20
N GLU A 640 64.75 -50.14 78.29
CA GLU A 640 64.07 -51.19 79.05
C GLU A 640 62.57 -51.35 78.67
N LEU A 641 62.16 -52.61 78.81
CA LEU A 641 60.88 -53.21 79.24
C LEU A 641 59.59 -52.39 79.46
N GLN A 642 58.52 -52.96 78.87
CA GLN A 642 57.06 -53.04 79.15
C GLN A 642 56.62 -52.94 80.64
N PRO A 643 55.32 -52.76 81.05
CA PRO A 643 54.05 -53.36 80.51
C PRO A 643 52.81 -52.40 80.60
N ILE A 644 51.54 -52.68 80.26
CA ILE A 644 50.62 -53.84 80.24
C ILE A 644 49.69 -53.68 79.03
#